data_AF-A0A139Y017-F1
#
_entry.id   AF-A0A139Y017-F1
#
_cell.length_a   1.000
_cell.length_b   1.000
_cell.length_c   1.000
_cell.angle_alpha   90.00
_cell.angle_beta   90.00
_cell.angle_gamma   90.00
#
_symmetry.space_group_name_H-M   'P 1'
#
loop_
_entity.id
_entity.type
_entity.pdbx_description
1 polymer ?
#
loop_
_entity_poly.entity_id
_entity_poly.type
_entity_poly.pdbx_seq_one_letter_code
_entity_poly.pdbx_strand_id
1 'polypeptide(L)'
;MAEVLLSLKRMGLDTSRVCGLGAISSMETLQNLVQGGTWAGMLVVSGLWATVSAVESLTETAHILRHYACLSTEIEVPVLAVVTRGAQRSVVSPETFGQRERPTLESVPQQNQVFGHLEDEVPVHAGLLAFCRTLRLEMGRCCRRFKPFLYFDTDRLHPRQSKESLDYRLGAVLKWLSRNDVPASFSEQIRPDSDTLREWDIVIRKQSYFVPRVAPVLLKQPSTTAAGRIQKAKSYIVTGGLGGIGIVVASWLLRQGAGRIFLWSRRGVPTDDVKETNQWCELNAAMETGRIQTVSCDVSEIEQVRHSIVLAVTDSILGGIFHCAGTEGKGKLQDVSQQDIADVYASKVEGAWNLHRICSEMSINTNLDFFVLFSSIAALPGNDAFATYAAANGCLDSLAEHRRSLSLPARSIQWGPWLDAGMAARTPSFERFMRSRGIRGFHNEEAISHLETLLTADESLTCCAAVHVDWRIYAHIFGSHVPTWLQDVVPGLQTSLTPFSESNVPEQMHGSMDIQGVESAVIDVARRLCGAEGIVSASTEISSLGLDSLGAVEFRNALQEALKIKLPASLLVEYACLKDIIQFIMENCFSDAARSTSDLVPLVTREPAANDQGFAVVGMGCRIPKNATTTEEFWDMLLHEIDAVCEIPMDRFNIDAFYDPDPEQDKCYTREAALLDHPDFFDNTFFNLSDQEVLAIDPQQRVLLEVAYEALFEAGFTKEALLGKDFGVFCAAYNNDFQFTNLTQGKATMCVFDKGEGRGRIPSLGEAAGYPEPGGFMCFIPNRISYSFGLTGPSIGIDAACASSLVAFDAAVTKLKRGACSGALVGGVNIILSPTFFLGGCKAHQFSRAGRCKTFDCNADGLGVRYLPLRQKLSDHLSKHTSFDPRTTAFAARR
;
A
#
# COMPACT_ATOMS: atom_id res chain seq x y z
N MET A 1 0.57 4.34 36.06
CA MET A 1 -0.90 4.23 35.95
C MET A 1 -1.64 4.62 37.24
N ALA A 2 -1.32 4.00 38.39
CA ALA A 2 -2.04 4.24 39.65
C ALA A 2 -2.18 5.72 40.05
N GLU A 3 -1.15 6.54 39.87
CA GLU A 3 -1.22 7.99 40.16
C GLU A 3 -2.18 8.75 39.24
N VAL A 4 -2.24 8.42 37.94
CA VAL A 4 -3.19 9.01 36.98
C VAL A 4 -4.62 8.64 37.35
N LEU A 5 -4.88 7.37 37.69
CA LEU A 5 -6.19 6.91 38.16
C LEU A 5 -6.58 7.64 39.46
N LEU A 6 -5.66 7.78 40.42
CA LEU A 6 -5.89 8.56 41.65
C LEU A 6 -6.17 10.04 41.38
N SER A 7 -5.50 10.65 40.41
CA SER A 7 -5.73 12.03 39.96
C SER A 7 -7.11 12.21 39.34
N LEU A 8 -7.49 11.33 38.41
CA LEU A 8 -8.81 11.36 37.76
C LEU A 8 -9.94 11.13 38.77
N LYS A 9 -9.75 10.19 39.71
CA LYS A 9 -10.70 9.93 40.79
C LYS A 9 -10.90 11.17 41.68
N ARG A 10 -9.82 11.91 41.98
CA ARG A 10 -9.87 13.18 42.72
C ARG A 10 -10.59 14.29 41.94
N MET A 11 -10.60 14.22 40.61
CA MET A 11 -11.30 15.15 39.74
C MET A 11 -12.77 14.77 39.48
N GLY A 12 -13.28 13.74 40.17
CA GLY A 12 -14.67 13.28 40.04
C GLY A 12 -14.94 12.50 38.75
N LEU A 13 -13.88 12.07 38.05
CA LEU A 13 -14.01 11.24 36.86
C LEU A 13 -14.01 9.76 37.25
N ASP A 14 -14.89 9.02 36.59
CA ASP A 14 -14.97 7.57 36.72
C ASP A 14 -13.71 6.93 36.12
N THR A 15 -12.88 6.36 37.01
CA THR A 15 -11.58 5.78 36.67
C THR A 15 -11.66 4.47 35.92
N SER A 16 -12.85 3.87 35.79
CA SER A 16 -13.06 2.74 34.86
C SER A 16 -12.88 3.15 33.40
N ARG A 17 -12.72 4.46 33.13
CA ARG A 17 -12.70 5.07 31.81
C ARG A 17 -11.32 5.37 31.21
N VAL A 18 -10.26 5.04 31.93
CA VAL A 18 -8.90 5.41 31.56
C VAL A 18 -8.04 4.18 31.36
N CYS A 19 -7.66 3.99 30.10
CA CYS A 19 -6.80 2.89 29.66
C CYS A 19 -5.35 3.35 29.60
N GLY A 20 -4.43 2.47 30.02
CA GLY A 20 -3.07 2.48 29.49
C GLY A 20 -2.71 1.11 28.95
N LEU A 21 -1.43 0.92 28.64
CA LEU A 21 -0.86 -0.35 28.17
C LEU A 21 -1.49 -1.59 28.84
N GLY A 22 -2.08 -2.46 28.02
CA GLY A 22 -2.61 -3.78 28.42
C GLY A 22 -4.09 -3.83 28.80
N ALA A 23 -4.82 -2.71 28.84
CA ALA A 23 -6.23 -2.70 29.27
C ALA A 23 -7.25 -3.08 28.15
N ILE A 24 -6.88 -3.02 26.88
CA ILE A 24 -7.77 -3.39 25.76
C ILE A 24 -7.44 -4.83 25.34
N SER A 25 -8.01 -5.81 26.05
CA SER A 25 -7.87 -7.23 25.73
C SER A 25 -9.12 -7.85 25.09
N SER A 26 -10.25 -7.13 25.05
CA SER A 26 -11.52 -7.61 24.48
C SER A 26 -12.50 -6.48 24.11
N MET A 27 -13.47 -6.79 23.25
CA MET A 27 -14.61 -5.93 22.86
C MET A 27 -15.45 -5.48 24.07
N GLU A 28 -15.60 -6.35 25.07
CA GLU A 28 -16.42 -6.11 26.26
C GLU A 28 -15.83 -5.00 27.15
N THR A 29 -14.50 -4.92 27.24
CA THR A 29 -13.82 -3.82 27.95
C THR A 29 -14.05 -2.49 27.24
N LEU A 30 -14.10 -2.48 25.90
CA LEU A 30 -14.32 -1.28 25.08
C LEU A 30 -15.78 -0.78 25.12
N GLN A 31 -16.75 -1.68 25.25
CA GLN A 31 -18.18 -1.34 25.39
C GLN A 31 -18.55 -0.82 26.78
N ASN A 32 -17.94 -1.36 27.84
CA ASN A 32 -18.18 -0.93 29.23
C ASN A 32 -17.63 0.48 29.53
N LEU A 33 -16.75 1.00 28.68
CA LEU A 33 -16.16 2.35 28.74
C LEU A 33 -17.15 3.49 28.37
N VAL A 34 -18.34 3.17 27.85
CA VAL A 34 -19.24 4.11 27.15
C VAL A 34 -20.45 4.57 27.98
N GLN A 35 -20.70 4.03 29.20
CA GLN A 35 -21.94 4.33 29.93
C GLN A 35 -21.79 5.35 31.10
N GLY A 36 -22.45 6.52 30.94
CA GLY A 36 -22.72 7.56 31.97
C GLY A 36 -21.75 8.76 31.98
N GLY A 37 -22.13 9.96 32.46
CA GLY A 37 -21.23 11.15 32.63
C GLY A 37 -21.22 12.18 31.48
N THR A 38 -20.70 13.41 31.71
CA THR A 38 -20.79 14.57 30.78
C THR A 38 -19.91 14.49 29.52
N TRP A 39 -18.94 13.57 29.45
CA TRP A 39 -18.17 13.28 28.24
C TRP A 39 -18.06 11.77 28.06
N ALA A 40 -18.46 11.29 26.88
CA ALA A 40 -18.49 9.87 26.50
C ALA A 40 -17.37 9.57 25.49
N GLY A 41 -16.12 9.91 25.83
CA GLY A 41 -14.93 9.72 24.98
C GLY A 41 -13.92 8.74 25.59
N MET A 42 -13.05 8.15 24.76
CA MET A 42 -11.91 7.36 25.21
C MET A 42 -10.69 8.27 25.39
N LEU A 43 -10.11 8.28 26.58
CA LEU A 43 -8.87 9.03 26.87
C LEU A 43 -7.68 8.06 26.90
N VAL A 44 -6.78 8.20 25.94
CA VAL A 44 -5.50 7.48 25.91
C VAL A 44 -4.41 8.40 26.44
N VAL A 45 -3.70 7.93 27.45
CA VAL A 45 -2.66 8.69 28.12
C VAL A 45 -1.32 8.00 27.87
N SER A 46 -0.55 8.52 26.90
CA SER A 46 0.76 8.00 26.51
C SER A 46 1.85 9.01 26.87
N GLY A 47 3.06 8.58 27.22
CA GLY A 47 4.20 9.48 27.45
C GLY A 47 4.13 10.43 28.66
N LEU A 48 3.06 10.41 29.48
CA LEU A 48 3.02 11.15 30.76
C LEU A 48 3.99 10.61 31.82
N TRP A 49 4.52 9.40 31.60
CA TRP A 49 5.43 8.70 32.49
C TRP A 49 6.86 9.20 32.31
N ALA A 50 7.57 9.44 33.41
CA ALA A 50 8.93 9.99 33.37
C ALA A 50 10.02 9.03 32.87
N THR A 51 9.66 7.80 32.51
CA THR A 51 10.62 6.70 32.36
C THR A 51 10.68 6.07 30.97
N VAL A 52 9.84 6.50 30.03
CA VAL A 52 9.62 5.82 28.72
C VAL A 52 10.31 6.59 27.58
N SER A 53 10.89 5.88 26.61
CA SER A 53 11.53 6.47 25.43
C SER A 53 10.50 6.93 24.37
N ALA A 54 10.93 7.73 23.39
CA ALA A 54 10.05 8.13 22.29
C ALA A 54 9.60 6.94 21.43
N VAL A 55 10.50 6.00 21.14
CA VAL A 55 10.17 4.76 20.40
C VAL A 55 9.14 3.93 21.16
N GLU A 56 9.30 3.77 22.46
CA GLU A 56 8.35 3.03 23.30
C GLU A 56 6.98 3.72 23.33
N SER A 57 6.94 5.04 23.47
CA SER A 57 5.68 5.81 23.46
C SER A 57 4.95 5.73 22.11
N LEU A 58 5.68 5.75 20.99
CA LEU A 58 5.10 5.57 19.65
C LEU A 58 4.62 4.13 19.43
N THR A 59 5.38 3.15 19.92
CA THR A 59 5.01 1.73 19.88
C THR A 59 3.73 1.49 20.66
N GLU A 60 3.64 2.00 21.90
CA GLU A 60 2.44 1.96 22.74
C GLU A 60 1.24 2.58 22.00
N THR A 61 1.44 3.78 21.46
CA THR A 61 0.39 4.50 20.73
C THR A 61 -0.06 3.73 19.50
N ALA A 62 0.86 3.13 18.74
CA ALA A 62 0.55 2.30 17.57
C ALA A 62 -0.29 1.07 17.93
N HIS A 63 0.06 0.35 19.00
CA HIS A 63 -0.69 -0.81 19.46
C HIS A 63 -2.12 -0.45 19.85
N ILE A 64 -2.30 0.61 20.65
CA ILE A 64 -3.63 1.05 21.10
C ILE A 64 -4.51 1.41 19.89
N LEU A 65 -3.94 2.13 18.92
CA LEU A 65 -4.68 2.57 17.74
C LEU A 65 -5.02 1.42 16.80
N ARG A 66 -4.15 0.39 16.69
CA ARG A 66 -4.46 -0.83 15.96
C ARG A 66 -5.67 -1.55 16.54
N HIS A 67 -5.71 -1.73 17.87
CA HIS A 67 -6.86 -2.34 18.54
C HIS A 67 -8.12 -1.48 18.38
N TYR A 68 -8.01 -0.17 18.57
CA TYR A 68 -9.14 0.75 18.36
C TYR A 68 -9.69 0.68 16.93
N ALA A 69 -8.82 0.66 15.92
CA ALA A 69 -9.21 0.56 14.52
C ALA A 69 -9.98 -0.75 14.24
N CYS A 70 -9.46 -1.90 14.69
CA CYS A 70 -10.12 -3.21 14.55
C CYS A 70 -11.50 -3.26 15.21
N LEU A 71 -11.70 -2.61 16.36
CA LEU A 71 -12.97 -2.63 17.07
C LEU A 71 -13.99 -1.64 16.47
N SER A 72 -13.50 -0.62 15.76
CA SER A 72 -14.32 0.46 15.19
C SER A 72 -15.00 0.15 13.85
N THR A 73 -14.70 -1.01 13.24
CA THR A 73 -15.31 -1.47 11.99
C THR A 73 -16.72 -2.03 12.20
N GLU A 74 -17.07 -2.45 13.43
CA GLU A 74 -18.31 -3.15 13.73
C GLU A 74 -19.33 -2.29 14.51
N ILE A 75 -18.90 -1.22 15.22
CA ILE A 75 -19.75 -0.38 16.08
C ILE A 75 -19.34 1.11 16.01
N GLU A 76 -20.28 2.02 16.28
CA GLU A 76 -19.98 3.45 16.52
C GLU A 76 -19.20 3.60 17.84
N VAL A 77 -17.94 3.99 17.74
CA VAL A 77 -17.01 4.12 18.87
C VAL A 77 -16.87 5.59 19.30
N PRO A 78 -16.66 5.85 20.60
CA PRO A 78 -16.58 7.21 21.15
C PRO A 78 -15.34 7.99 20.67
N VAL A 79 -15.36 9.33 20.78
CA VAL A 79 -14.21 10.19 20.43
C VAL A 79 -12.93 9.74 21.15
N LEU A 80 -11.84 9.58 20.40
CA LEU A 80 -10.54 9.23 20.96
C LEU A 80 -9.69 10.48 21.18
N ALA A 81 -9.34 10.76 22.44
CA ALA A 81 -8.40 11.81 22.81
C ALA A 81 -7.08 11.19 23.28
N VAL A 82 -5.97 11.52 22.61
CA VAL A 82 -4.61 11.13 23.00
C VAL A 82 -3.96 12.29 23.72
N VAL A 83 -3.61 12.09 25.00
CA VAL A 83 -2.90 13.06 25.83
C VAL A 83 -1.47 12.59 26.02
N THR A 84 -0.51 13.46 25.70
CA THR A 84 0.92 13.21 25.90
C THR A 84 1.62 14.39 26.56
N ARG A 85 2.83 14.14 27.06
CA ARG A 85 3.77 15.13 27.61
C ARG A 85 5.12 15.12 26.87
N GLY A 86 5.22 14.34 25.80
CA GLY A 86 6.52 13.97 25.22
C GLY A 86 7.30 13.03 26.15
N ALA A 87 8.05 12.09 25.57
CA ALA A 87 8.91 11.19 26.35
C ALA A 87 10.05 11.95 27.05
N GLN A 88 10.63 11.34 28.09
CA GLN A 88 11.58 12.01 29.00
C GLN A 88 12.99 11.39 28.97
N ARG A 89 13.24 10.47 28.03
CA ARG A 89 14.51 9.78 27.82
C ARG A 89 14.86 9.67 26.34
N SER A 90 16.16 9.49 26.05
CA SER A 90 16.65 9.17 24.71
C SER A 90 15.85 8.04 24.07
N VAL A 91 15.72 8.15 22.75
CA VAL A 91 14.82 7.47 21.84
C VAL A 91 15.06 5.96 21.75
N VAL A 92 16.28 5.46 21.94
CA VAL A 92 16.62 4.02 21.73
C VAL A 92 16.72 3.18 23.04
N SER A 93 16.76 3.81 24.23
CA SER A 93 16.82 3.21 25.60
C SER A 93 18.04 2.31 25.92
N PRO A 94 18.14 1.74 27.15
CA PRO A 94 18.53 2.32 28.44
C PRO A 94 20.04 2.11 28.75
N GLU A 95 20.56 2.76 29.79
CA GLU A 95 21.92 2.60 30.37
C GLU A 95 23.08 3.40 29.77
N THR A 96 23.32 4.59 30.36
CA THR A 96 24.67 5.03 30.79
C THR A 96 24.57 6.15 31.84
N PHE A 97 23.77 5.94 32.87
CA PHE A 97 24.01 6.55 34.19
C PHE A 97 24.17 5.44 35.21
N GLY A 98 25.07 4.50 34.91
CA GLY A 98 25.62 3.60 35.91
C GLY A 98 26.47 4.43 36.86
N GLN A 99 26.11 4.38 38.14
CA GLN A 99 26.97 4.56 39.32
C GLN A 99 28.38 5.10 39.02
N ARG A 100 28.54 6.42 38.93
CA ARG A 100 29.82 7.03 39.30
C ARG A 100 29.75 7.35 40.77
N GLU A 101 30.55 6.65 41.56
CA GLU A 101 30.94 7.10 42.89
C GLU A 101 31.25 8.60 42.84
N ARG A 102 30.72 9.35 43.81
CA ARG A 102 31.10 10.75 44.01
C ARG A 102 32.63 10.81 44.05
N PRO A 103 33.31 11.50 43.13
CA PRO A 103 34.72 11.78 43.29
C PRO A 103 34.85 12.62 44.57
N THR A 104 35.66 12.15 45.50
CA THR A 104 36.07 12.91 46.68
C THR A 104 36.62 14.26 46.22
N LEU A 105 36.07 15.34 46.80
CA LEU A 105 36.51 16.71 46.59
C LEU A 105 38.01 16.84 46.88
N GLU A 106 38.83 17.03 45.85
CA GLU A 106 40.06 17.83 45.96
C GLU A 106 40.27 18.69 44.70
N SER A 107 40.16 20.00 44.91
CA SER A 107 40.70 21.14 44.15
C SER A 107 40.55 21.18 42.62
N VAL A 108 39.48 21.82 42.14
CA VAL A 108 39.46 22.58 40.87
C VAL A 108 38.75 23.93 41.13
N PRO A 109 39.26 25.08 40.65
CA PRO A 109 38.73 26.40 41.01
C PRO A 109 37.31 26.62 40.48
N GLN A 110 36.46 27.19 41.35
CA GLN A 110 35.09 27.60 41.07
C GLN A 110 35.05 28.73 40.02
N GLN A 111 34.86 28.42 38.75
CA GLN A 111 34.34 29.36 37.75
C GLN A 111 33.75 28.57 36.57
N ASN A 112 32.45 28.26 36.67
CA ASN A 112 31.46 27.94 35.61
C ASN A 112 30.42 26.94 36.14
N GLN A 113 29.59 27.41 37.07
CA GLN A 113 28.48 26.64 37.65
C GLN A 113 27.13 27.12 37.09
N VAL A 114 27.05 27.36 35.78
CA VAL A 114 25.82 27.85 35.11
C VAL A 114 25.16 26.82 34.19
N PHE A 115 25.84 25.71 33.82
CA PHE A 115 25.35 24.79 32.78
C PHE A 115 24.89 23.40 33.27
N GLY A 116 24.70 23.19 34.57
CA GLY A 116 24.21 21.91 35.13
C GLY A 116 22.71 21.65 35.00
N HIS A 117 21.97 22.44 34.21
CA HIS A 117 20.50 22.43 34.19
C HIS A 117 19.87 22.25 32.80
N LEU A 118 20.66 22.06 31.75
CA LEU A 118 20.17 21.96 30.35
C LEU A 118 20.09 20.53 29.80
N GLU A 119 20.59 19.51 30.52
CA GLU A 119 20.64 18.13 30.01
C GLU A 119 19.30 17.35 30.10
N ASP A 120 18.33 17.83 30.86
CA ASP A 120 17.04 17.14 31.12
C ASP A 120 15.87 17.65 30.24
N GLU A 121 16.10 18.58 29.32
CA GLU A 121 15.06 19.23 28.52
C GLU A 121 15.19 18.85 27.04
N VAL A 122 14.62 17.70 26.69
CA VAL A 122 14.69 17.13 25.35
C VAL A 122 13.45 17.58 24.54
N PRO A 123 13.58 18.41 23.49
CA PRO A 123 12.48 18.82 22.59
C PRO A 123 12.18 17.78 21.51
N VAL A 124 12.94 16.69 21.50
CA VAL A 124 12.95 15.58 20.53
C VAL A 124 11.63 14.80 20.53
N HIS A 125 10.64 15.21 21.32
CA HIS A 125 9.43 14.43 21.61
C HIS A 125 8.15 14.96 20.96
N ALA A 126 8.24 16.03 20.16
CA ALA A 126 7.12 16.60 19.42
C ALA A 126 6.74 15.81 18.15
N GLY A 127 7.51 14.78 17.77
CA GLY A 127 7.16 13.88 16.67
C GLY A 127 5.83 13.15 16.89
N LEU A 128 5.33 13.07 18.13
CA LEU A 128 4.05 12.43 18.41
C LEU A 128 2.87 13.15 17.74
N LEU A 129 2.95 14.48 17.53
CA LEU A 129 1.91 15.22 16.82
C LEU A 129 1.86 14.81 15.34
N ALA A 130 3.00 14.78 14.66
CA ALA A 130 3.11 14.35 13.27
C ALA A 130 2.77 12.86 13.09
N PHE A 131 3.11 12.03 14.08
CA PHE A 131 2.68 10.64 14.17
C PHE A 131 1.16 10.55 14.22
N CYS A 132 0.54 11.27 15.16
CA CYS A 132 -0.91 11.31 15.38
C CYS A 132 -1.70 11.79 14.15
N ARG A 133 -1.20 12.80 13.43
CA ARG A 133 -1.79 13.26 12.16
C ARG A 133 -1.83 12.16 11.11
N THR A 134 -0.73 11.44 10.97
CA THR A 134 -0.65 10.31 10.04
C THR A 134 -1.59 9.17 10.45
N LEU A 135 -1.58 8.81 11.72
CA LEU A 135 -2.45 7.75 12.23
C LEU A 135 -3.93 8.06 12.02
N ARG A 136 -4.32 9.33 12.15
CA ARG A 136 -5.69 9.78 11.85
C ARG A 136 -6.08 9.46 10.40
N LEU A 137 -5.19 9.75 9.45
CA LEU A 137 -5.40 9.45 8.03
C LEU A 137 -5.46 7.94 7.78
N GLU A 138 -4.53 7.18 8.37
CA GLU A 138 -4.47 5.74 8.19
C GLU A 138 -5.67 5.03 8.82
N MET A 139 -6.13 5.47 9.99
CA MET A 139 -7.35 4.99 10.62
C MET A 139 -8.58 5.29 9.78
N GLY A 140 -8.71 6.51 9.24
CA GLY A 140 -9.81 6.86 8.34
C GLY A 140 -9.88 5.93 7.14
N ARG A 141 -8.71 5.58 6.57
CA ARG A 141 -8.59 4.63 5.45
C ARG A 141 -8.95 3.20 5.85
N CYS A 142 -8.40 2.68 6.95
CA CYS A 142 -8.64 1.32 7.40
C CYS A 142 -10.09 1.09 7.86
N CYS A 143 -10.71 2.09 8.50
CA CYS A 143 -12.06 1.99 9.05
C CYS A 143 -13.15 2.35 8.04
N ARG A 144 -12.79 2.87 6.84
CA ARG A 144 -13.70 3.42 5.81
C ARG A 144 -14.70 4.47 6.33
N ARG A 145 -14.43 5.04 7.50
CA ARG A 145 -15.21 6.07 8.18
C ARG A 145 -14.23 6.98 8.92
N PHE A 146 -14.45 8.28 8.85
CA PHE A 146 -13.70 9.24 9.66
C PHE A 146 -13.95 8.96 11.15
N LYS A 147 -12.90 8.97 11.96
CA LYS A 147 -12.99 8.80 13.40
C LYS A 147 -12.45 10.06 14.07
N PRO A 148 -13.22 10.74 14.93
CA PRO A 148 -12.78 11.96 15.59
C PRO A 148 -11.61 11.63 16.53
N PHE A 149 -10.47 12.24 16.24
CA PHE A 149 -9.20 11.97 16.89
C PHE A 149 -8.56 13.28 17.35
N LEU A 150 -8.61 13.52 18.67
CA LEU A 150 -8.05 14.71 19.30
C LEU A 150 -6.68 14.39 19.87
N TYR A 151 -5.71 15.26 19.60
CA TYR A 151 -4.38 15.16 20.19
C TYR A 151 -4.13 16.35 21.12
N PHE A 152 -3.68 16.05 22.34
CA PHE A 152 -3.29 17.02 23.35
C PHE A 152 -1.83 16.83 23.73
N ASP A 153 -0.98 17.78 23.36
CA ASP A 153 0.37 17.88 23.89
C ASP A 153 0.39 18.79 25.10
N THR A 154 0.78 18.27 26.26
CA THR A 154 0.75 18.99 27.53
C THR A 154 2.17 19.30 28.00
N ASP A 155 2.55 20.58 27.91
CA ASP A 155 3.90 21.07 28.21
C ASP A 155 4.31 20.87 29.70
N ARG A 156 5.61 20.99 29.98
CA ARG A 156 6.15 20.97 31.35
C ARG A 156 5.87 22.32 32.03
N LEU A 157 5.02 22.30 33.07
CA LEU A 157 5.08 23.34 34.10
C LEU A 157 6.30 23.07 35.00
N HIS A 158 6.93 24.17 35.46
CA HIS A 158 8.20 24.24 36.21
C HIS A 158 8.45 23.05 37.17
N PRO A 159 9.68 22.50 37.25
CA PRO A 159 10.00 21.24 37.96
C PRO A 159 9.74 21.18 39.49
N ARG A 160 9.20 22.22 40.12
CA ARG A 160 8.98 22.27 41.58
C ARG A 160 7.64 21.69 42.06
N GLN A 161 6.78 21.16 41.18
CA GLN A 161 5.43 20.69 41.55
C GLN A 161 5.08 19.35 40.89
N SER A 162 5.50 18.23 41.48
CA SER A 162 5.36 16.91 40.82
C SER A 162 3.94 16.34 40.81
N LYS A 163 3.12 16.54 41.86
CA LYS A 163 1.71 16.07 41.91
C LYS A 163 0.70 17.10 41.40
N GLU A 164 0.86 18.38 41.72
CA GLU A 164 -0.02 19.46 41.23
C GLU A 164 0.03 19.59 39.70
N SER A 165 1.15 19.24 39.05
CA SER A 165 1.29 19.34 37.59
C SER A 165 0.44 18.35 36.78
N LEU A 166 0.19 17.14 37.29
CA LEU A 166 -0.58 16.12 36.55
C LEU A 166 -2.09 16.41 36.62
N ASP A 167 -2.58 16.70 37.83
CA ASP A 167 -3.96 17.14 38.09
C ASP A 167 -4.28 18.39 37.27
N TYR A 168 -3.33 19.34 37.23
CA TYR A 168 -3.44 20.54 36.41
C TYR A 168 -3.52 20.24 34.90
N ARG A 169 -2.61 19.41 34.36
CA ARG A 169 -2.57 19.10 32.91
C ARG A 169 -3.82 18.38 32.44
N LEU A 170 -4.21 17.32 33.15
CA LEU A 170 -5.45 16.60 32.86
C LEU A 170 -6.65 17.53 33.04
N GLY A 171 -6.63 18.39 34.07
CA GLY A 171 -7.66 19.41 34.30
C GLY A 171 -7.80 20.39 33.14
N ALA A 172 -6.69 20.83 32.53
CA ALA A 172 -6.70 21.72 31.37
C ALA A 172 -7.31 21.06 30.13
N VAL A 173 -6.99 19.78 29.88
CA VAL A 173 -7.58 18.97 28.80
C VAL A 173 -9.09 18.77 29.04
N LEU A 174 -9.48 18.33 30.23
CA LEU A 174 -10.87 18.06 30.58
C LEU A 174 -11.73 19.33 30.55
N LYS A 175 -11.18 20.45 31.02
CA LYS A 175 -11.80 21.78 30.93
C LYS A 175 -11.96 22.24 29.48
N TRP A 176 -11.03 21.89 28.59
CA TRP A 176 -11.17 22.16 27.17
C TRP A 176 -12.27 21.31 26.54
N LEU A 177 -12.28 20.00 26.82
CA LEU A 177 -13.30 19.07 26.35
C LEU A 177 -14.70 19.48 26.80
N SER A 178 -14.87 19.89 28.06
CA SER A 178 -16.16 20.34 28.61
C SER A 178 -16.62 21.69 28.06
N ARG A 179 -15.69 22.55 27.61
CA ARG A 179 -16.02 23.89 27.07
C ARG A 179 -16.44 23.86 25.61
N ASN A 180 -15.93 22.91 24.84
CA ASN A 180 -16.15 22.84 23.39
C ASN A 180 -17.26 21.86 23.00
N ASP A 181 -18.03 21.36 23.97
CA ASP A 181 -19.25 20.56 23.78
C ASP A 181 -19.07 19.41 22.77
N VAL A 182 -17.92 18.71 22.86
CA VAL A 182 -17.56 17.64 21.92
C VAL A 182 -18.57 16.49 22.09
N PRO A 183 -19.49 16.25 21.12
CA PRO A 183 -20.60 15.33 21.31
C PRO A 183 -20.15 13.88 21.56
N ALA A 184 -20.96 13.13 22.33
CA ALA A 184 -20.80 11.70 22.58
C ALA A 184 -20.87 10.86 21.28
N SER A 185 -21.70 11.30 20.34
CA SER A 185 -21.80 10.79 18.97
C SER A 185 -21.57 11.94 18.00
N PHE A 186 -20.53 11.86 17.18
CA PHE A 186 -20.23 12.88 16.17
C PHE A 186 -21.31 12.95 15.06
N SER A 187 -22.30 12.05 15.10
CA SER A 187 -23.44 11.96 14.19
C SER A 187 -24.59 12.91 14.54
N GLU A 188 -24.64 13.48 15.75
CA GLU A 188 -25.64 14.51 16.09
C GLU A 188 -25.12 15.92 15.76
N GLN A 189 -25.57 16.42 14.60
CA GLN A 189 -25.69 17.84 14.23
C GLN A 189 -24.52 18.77 14.63
N ILE A 190 -23.54 18.86 13.74
CA ILE A 190 -22.61 19.98 13.66
C ILE A 190 -23.42 21.27 13.39
N ARG A 191 -23.79 22.02 14.43
CA ARG A 191 -24.42 23.35 14.28
C ARG A 191 -23.36 24.37 13.84
N PRO A 192 -23.58 25.19 12.79
CA PRO A 192 -22.56 26.12 12.28
C PRO A 192 -22.22 27.29 13.22
N ASP A 193 -23.04 27.57 14.24
CA ASP A 193 -23.07 28.91 14.89
C ASP A 193 -22.35 29.00 16.25
N SER A 194 -21.46 28.08 16.61
CA SER A 194 -20.72 28.15 17.88
C SER A 194 -19.27 28.62 17.68
N ASP A 195 -18.86 29.68 18.38
CA ASP A 195 -17.48 30.19 18.55
C ASP A 195 -16.48 29.18 19.17
N THR A 196 -16.75 27.88 19.06
CA THR A 196 -15.90 26.81 19.61
C THR A 196 -14.73 26.52 18.68
N LEU A 197 -13.53 26.41 19.26
CA LEU A 197 -12.30 26.12 18.53
C LEU A 197 -12.33 24.67 18.04
N ARG A 198 -12.60 24.45 16.74
CA ARG A 198 -12.72 23.12 16.12
C ARG A 198 -11.38 22.65 15.57
N GLU A 199 -10.49 22.19 16.44
CA GLU A 199 -9.14 21.77 16.05
C GLU A 199 -8.85 20.34 16.48
N TRP A 200 -8.25 19.58 15.57
CA TRP A 200 -7.90 18.17 15.81
C TRP A 200 -6.58 18.01 16.57
N ASP A 201 -5.73 19.03 16.48
CA ASP A 201 -4.38 19.07 17.01
C ASP A 201 -4.25 20.25 17.97
N ILE A 202 -4.12 19.97 19.27
CA ILE A 202 -4.10 20.99 20.31
C ILE A 202 -2.85 20.82 21.16
N VAL A 203 -2.10 21.89 21.31
CA VAL A 203 -0.97 21.97 22.23
C VAL A 203 -1.36 22.86 23.39
N ILE A 204 -1.33 22.31 24.61
CA ILE A 204 -1.61 23.03 25.85
C ILE A 204 -0.28 23.41 26.49
N ARG A 205 0.02 24.71 26.53
CA ARG A 205 1.17 25.23 27.28
C ARG A 205 0.68 26.22 28.34
N LYS A 206 1.03 25.97 29.60
CA LYS A 206 0.56 26.75 30.76
C LYS A 206 -0.98 26.84 30.78
N GLN A 207 -1.56 28.02 30.50
CA GLN A 207 -3.01 28.27 30.45
C GLN A 207 -3.52 28.61 29.04
N SER A 208 -2.69 28.42 28.02
CA SER A 208 -3.01 28.76 26.63
C SER A 208 -3.15 27.50 25.78
N TYR A 209 -4.05 27.57 24.81
CA TYR A 209 -4.27 26.55 23.79
C TYR A 209 -3.64 27.04 22.49
N PHE A 210 -2.77 26.23 21.89
CA PHE A 210 -2.11 26.48 20.62
C PHE A 210 -2.60 25.46 19.61
N VAL A 211 -2.79 25.89 18.38
CA VAL A 211 -3.32 25.09 17.28
C VAL A 211 -2.49 25.38 16.03
N PRO A 212 -2.24 24.38 15.17
CA PRO A 212 -1.37 24.56 14.02
C PRO A 212 -2.01 25.52 13.01
N ARG A 213 -1.19 26.37 12.41
CA ARG A 213 -1.58 27.27 11.32
C ARG A 213 -0.49 27.30 10.26
N VAL A 214 -0.90 27.49 9.02
CA VAL A 214 0.00 27.68 7.88
C VAL A 214 -0.31 29.05 7.29
N ALA A 215 0.74 29.82 7.02
CA ALA A 215 0.60 31.12 6.38
C ALA A 215 1.51 31.16 5.13
N PRO A 216 1.05 31.75 4.01
CA PRO A 216 1.91 31.96 2.86
C PRO A 216 3.03 32.92 3.23
N VAL A 217 4.27 32.50 3.02
CA VAL A 217 5.44 33.36 3.20
C VAL A 217 5.76 33.99 1.85
N LEU A 218 5.54 35.29 1.72
CA LEU A 218 6.03 36.06 0.59
C LEU A 218 7.53 36.28 0.75
N LEU A 219 8.32 35.41 0.12
CA LEU A 219 9.76 35.60 0.03
C LEU A 219 10.01 36.75 -0.96
N LYS A 220 10.53 37.86 -0.47
CA LYS A 220 11.03 38.93 -1.34
C LYS A 220 12.11 38.32 -2.24
N GLN A 221 12.15 38.70 -3.52
CA GLN A 221 13.25 38.31 -4.40
C GLN A 221 14.59 38.61 -3.68
N PRO A 222 15.54 37.67 -3.67
CA PRO A 222 16.79 37.88 -2.95
C PRO A 222 17.48 39.13 -3.51
N SER A 223 17.59 40.18 -2.71
CA SER A 223 18.45 41.33 -3.04
C SER A 223 19.93 40.95 -2.99
N THR A 224 20.24 39.79 -2.40
CA THR A 224 21.54 39.14 -2.32
C THR A 224 21.31 37.63 -2.45
N THR A 225 21.98 36.98 -3.39
CA THR A 225 22.08 35.52 -3.48
C THR A 225 22.62 34.95 -2.16
N ALA A 226 22.39 33.66 -1.87
CA ALA A 226 23.07 32.96 -0.77
C ALA A 226 24.61 33.08 -0.86
N ALA A 227 25.11 33.35 -2.07
CA ALA A 227 26.46 33.82 -2.37
C ALA A 227 26.79 35.09 -1.58
N GLY A 228 27.49 34.89 -0.45
CA GLY A 228 27.86 35.93 0.50
C GLY A 228 27.80 35.44 1.95
N ARG A 229 26.90 34.50 2.28
CA ARG A 229 26.86 33.85 3.59
C ARG A 229 27.65 32.55 3.64
N ILE A 230 27.77 31.82 2.52
CA ILE A 230 28.73 30.71 2.41
C ILE A 230 30.13 31.30 2.22
N GLN A 231 31.06 30.95 3.11
CA GLN A 231 32.37 31.58 3.20
C GLN A 231 33.49 30.59 2.90
N LYS A 232 34.45 31.03 2.08
CA LYS A 232 35.66 30.27 1.76
C LYS A 232 36.53 29.98 2.99
N ALA A 233 36.42 30.80 4.05
CA ALA A 233 37.18 30.64 5.29
C ALA A 233 36.56 29.63 6.28
N LYS A 234 35.32 29.16 6.02
CA LYS A 234 34.58 28.29 6.95
C LYS A 234 34.47 26.85 6.43
N SER A 235 34.28 25.93 7.36
CA SER A 235 33.93 24.53 7.08
C SER A 235 32.43 24.28 7.19
N TYR A 236 31.96 23.21 6.55
CA TYR A 236 30.56 22.80 6.53
C TYR A 236 30.45 21.29 6.68
N ILE A 237 29.47 20.82 7.46
CA ILE A 237 29.18 19.39 7.64
C ILE A 237 27.88 19.06 6.92
N VAL A 238 27.89 17.98 6.14
CA VAL A 238 26.69 17.39 5.54
C VAL A 238 26.56 15.96 6.05
N THR A 239 25.57 15.70 6.90
CA THR A 239 25.28 14.34 7.38
C THR A 239 24.41 13.59 6.39
N GLY A 240 24.58 12.28 6.26
CA GLY A 240 24.03 11.58 5.10
C GLY A 240 24.67 12.11 3.81
N GLY A 241 25.89 12.67 3.91
CA GLY A 241 26.56 13.41 2.84
C GLY A 241 26.94 12.55 1.62
N LEU A 242 26.91 11.23 1.77
CA LEU A 242 27.11 10.26 0.69
C LEU A 242 25.78 9.60 0.23
N GLY A 243 24.63 10.12 0.66
CA GLY A 243 23.32 9.77 0.13
C GLY A 243 22.88 10.74 -0.96
N GLY A 244 21.82 10.41 -1.70
CA GLY A 244 21.38 11.16 -2.87
C GLY A 244 21.16 12.66 -2.63
N ILE A 245 20.45 13.07 -1.57
CA ILE A 245 20.26 14.51 -1.27
C ILE A 245 21.56 15.14 -0.74
N GLY A 246 22.34 14.39 0.06
CA GLY A 246 23.57 14.87 0.66
C GLY A 246 24.62 15.29 -0.37
N ILE A 247 24.79 14.50 -1.44
CA ILE A 247 25.74 14.83 -2.52
C ILE A 247 25.30 16.07 -3.32
N VAL A 248 23.99 16.27 -3.50
CA VAL A 248 23.45 17.45 -4.21
C VAL A 248 23.71 18.73 -3.39
N VAL A 249 23.45 18.68 -2.07
CA VAL A 249 23.75 19.80 -1.16
C VAL A 249 25.25 20.07 -1.09
N ALA A 250 26.08 19.03 -1.05
CA ALA A 250 27.54 19.17 -1.01
C ALA A 250 28.10 19.78 -2.30
N SER A 251 27.64 19.32 -3.47
CA SER A 251 28.01 19.89 -4.78
C SER A 251 27.61 21.37 -4.85
N TRP A 252 26.41 21.71 -4.39
CA TRP A 252 25.97 23.11 -4.28
C TRP A 252 26.89 23.94 -3.35
N LEU A 253 27.19 23.47 -2.13
CA LEU A 253 28.10 24.17 -1.21
C LEU A 253 29.48 24.42 -1.84
N LEU A 254 30.01 23.44 -2.58
CA LEU A 254 31.29 23.56 -3.27
C LEU A 254 31.26 24.69 -4.31
N ARG A 255 30.18 24.75 -5.11
CA ARG A 255 29.95 25.80 -6.13
C ARG A 255 29.74 27.18 -5.51
N GLN A 256 29.10 27.26 -4.35
CA GLN A 256 28.95 28.52 -3.58
C GLN A 256 30.25 29.01 -2.93
N GLY A 257 31.36 28.26 -3.07
CA GLY A 257 32.67 28.68 -2.60
C GLY A 257 32.97 28.31 -1.15
N ALA A 258 32.28 27.34 -0.56
CA ALA A 258 32.57 26.82 0.78
C ALA A 258 34.04 26.38 0.91
N GLY A 259 34.69 26.67 2.04
CA GLY A 259 36.11 26.35 2.25
C GLY A 259 36.39 24.86 2.25
N ARG A 260 35.92 24.19 3.30
CA ARG A 260 36.00 22.72 3.49
C ARG A 260 34.61 22.14 3.72
N ILE A 261 34.33 20.97 3.15
CA ILE A 261 33.06 20.28 3.30
C ILE A 261 33.33 18.85 3.77
N PHE A 262 32.72 18.47 4.88
CA PHE A 262 32.84 17.15 5.49
C PHE A 262 31.56 16.35 5.23
N LEU A 263 31.69 15.27 4.47
CA LEU A 263 30.59 14.38 4.11
C LEU A 263 30.53 13.21 5.08
N TRP A 264 29.60 13.28 6.03
CA TRP A 264 29.46 12.26 7.07
C TRP A 264 28.48 11.19 6.63
N SER A 265 28.89 9.94 6.75
CA SER A 265 28.03 8.77 6.54
C SER A 265 28.54 7.58 7.34
N ARG A 266 27.67 6.61 7.63
CA ARG A 266 28.02 5.41 8.42
C ARG A 266 29.20 4.61 7.89
N ARG A 267 29.37 4.56 6.56
CA ARG A 267 30.44 3.78 5.90
C ARG A 267 31.67 4.62 5.51
N GLY A 268 31.54 5.94 5.46
CA GLY A 268 32.56 6.84 4.93
C GLY A 268 32.83 6.71 3.41
N VAL A 269 32.14 5.81 2.70
CA VAL A 269 32.27 5.58 1.26
C VAL A 269 30.90 5.60 0.55
N PRO A 270 30.82 6.14 -0.67
CA PRO A 270 29.57 6.19 -1.44
C PRO A 270 29.16 4.81 -1.96
N THR A 271 27.87 4.62 -2.20
CA THR A 271 27.35 3.47 -2.95
C THR A 271 27.70 3.57 -4.43
N ASP A 272 27.64 2.46 -5.17
CA ASP A 272 27.94 2.46 -6.60
C ASP A 272 26.97 3.37 -7.38
N ASP A 273 25.67 3.36 -7.05
CA ASP A 273 24.68 4.29 -7.63
C ASP A 273 25.07 5.77 -7.46
N VAL A 274 25.67 6.12 -6.32
CA VAL A 274 26.11 7.50 -6.04
C VAL A 274 27.37 7.82 -6.83
N LYS A 275 28.27 6.85 -7.00
CA LYS A 275 29.52 7.05 -7.75
C LYS A 275 29.29 7.39 -9.22
N GLU A 276 28.20 6.91 -9.79
CA GLU A 276 27.81 7.16 -11.19
C GLU A 276 27.20 8.56 -11.41
N THR A 277 26.91 9.31 -10.35
CA THR A 277 26.29 10.64 -10.46
C THR A 277 27.29 11.75 -10.82
N ASN A 278 26.85 12.73 -11.61
CA ASN A 278 27.65 13.91 -11.95
C ASN A 278 28.10 14.71 -10.71
N GLN A 279 27.24 14.79 -9.69
CA GLN A 279 27.52 15.46 -8.42
C GLN A 279 28.68 14.79 -7.68
N TRP A 280 28.71 13.45 -7.64
CA TRP A 280 29.82 12.74 -7.03
C TRP A 280 31.12 12.92 -7.83
N CYS A 281 31.08 12.87 -9.16
CA CYS A 281 32.26 13.11 -10.00
C CYS A 281 32.90 14.49 -9.70
N GLU A 282 32.09 15.54 -9.57
CA GLU A 282 32.54 16.88 -9.19
C GLU A 282 33.15 16.91 -7.78
N LEU A 283 32.48 16.30 -6.80
CA LEU A 283 32.96 16.24 -5.42
C LEU A 283 34.26 15.45 -5.29
N ASN A 284 34.38 14.32 -6.00
CA ASN A 284 35.53 13.45 -6.01
C ASN A 284 36.77 14.17 -6.59
N ALA A 285 36.61 14.93 -7.67
CA ALA A 285 37.68 15.78 -8.21
C ALA A 285 38.15 16.84 -7.19
N ALA A 286 37.22 17.39 -6.39
CA ALA A 286 37.56 18.36 -5.35
C ALA A 286 38.22 17.73 -4.10
N MET A 287 38.22 16.40 -3.93
CA MET A 287 38.92 15.73 -2.83
C MET A 287 40.44 15.90 -2.93
N GLU A 288 41.00 15.91 -4.15
CA GLU A 288 42.45 16.11 -4.37
C GLU A 288 42.93 17.48 -3.87
N THR A 289 42.04 18.48 -3.87
CA THR A 289 42.34 19.82 -3.35
C THR A 289 42.19 19.94 -1.83
N GLY A 290 41.79 18.88 -1.14
CA GLY A 290 41.53 18.86 0.30
C GLY A 290 40.27 19.61 0.73
N ARG A 291 39.45 20.08 -0.23
CA ARG A 291 38.20 20.82 0.06
C ARG A 291 37.05 19.90 0.44
N ILE A 292 37.03 18.66 -0.04
CA ILE A 292 36.03 17.65 0.31
C ILE A 292 36.71 16.54 1.10
N GLN A 293 36.12 16.15 2.24
CA GLN A 293 36.58 15.02 3.04
C GLN A 293 35.40 14.13 3.43
N THR A 294 35.49 12.84 3.11
CA THR A 294 34.51 11.86 3.62
C THR A 294 34.91 11.42 5.03
N VAL A 295 33.90 11.25 5.89
CA VAL A 295 34.09 10.82 7.28
C VAL A 295 33.13 9.68 7.57
N SER A 296 33.67 8.59 8.11
CA SER A 296 32.88 7.49 8.63
C SER A 296 32.35 7.88 10.01
N CYS A 297 31.08 8.26 10.08
CA CYS A 297 30.42 8.67 11.31
C CYS A 297 28.95 8.23 11.24
N ASP A 298 28.54 7.40 12.20
CA ASP A 298 27.13 7.25 12.52
C ASP A 298 26.70 8.41 13.42
N VAL A 299 25.72 9.19 12.98
CA VAL A 299 25.26 10.38 13.70
C VAL A 299 24.42 10.01 14.93
N SER A 300 23.83 8.81 14.97
CA SER A 300 23.14 8.31 16.17
C SER A 300 24.10 8.02 17.33
N GLU A 301 25.38 7.83 17.05
CA GLU A 301 26.42 7.52 18.03
C GLU A 301 27.13 8.79 18.50
N ILE A 302 26.78 9.27 19.70
CA ILE A 302 27.26 10.56 20.22
C ILE A 302 28.78 10.68 20.27
N GLU A 303 29.49 9.60 20.62
CA GLU A 303 30.96 9.61 20.67
C GLU A 303 31.59 9.66 19.27
N GLN A 304 30.95 9.09 18.24
CA GLN A 304 31.40 9.25 16.86
C GLN A 304 31.19 10.68 16.37
N VAL A 305 30.06 11.31 16.72
CA VAL A 305 29.79 12.73 16.43
C VAL A 305 30.84 13.62 17.11
N ARG A 306 31.15 13.35 18.39
CA ARG A 306 32.18 14.06 19.16
C ARG A 306 33.55 13.99 18.49
N HIS A 307 34.00 12.81 18.09
CA HIS A 307 35.30 12.66 17.43
C HIS A 307 35.31 13.29 16.03
N SER A 308 34.23 13.12 15.27
CA SER A 308 34.16 13.59 13.88
C SER A 308 34.07 15.10 13.77
N ILE A 309 33.38 15.78 14.71
CA ILE A 309 33.23 17.24 14.65
C ILE A 309 34.55 17.96 14.86
N VAL A 310 35.47 17.37 15.64
CA VAL A 310 36.83 17.91 15.87
C VAL A 310 37.52 18.16 14.53
N LEU A 311 37.44 17.21 13.60
CA LEU A 311 38.04 17.35 12.25
C LEU A 311 37.56 18.60 11.50
N ALA A 312 36.30 18.99 11.71
CA ALA A 312 35.71 20.14 11.05
C ALA A 312 36.07 21.49 11.71
N VAL A 313 36.48 21.47 12.98
CA VAL A 313 36.78 22.70 13.75
C VAL A 313 38.27 22.94 14.01
N THR A 314 39.15 21.95 13.81
CA THR A 314 40.59 22.08 14.11
C THR A 314 41.29 23.18 13.29
N ASP A 315 41.03 23.23 11.97
CA ASP A 315 41.74 24.16 11.06
C ASP A 315 40.83 25.26 10.49
N SER A 316 39.57 25.32 10.91
CA SER A 316 38.56 26.20 10.33
C SER A 316 37.39 26.40 11.27
N ILE A 317 36.74 27.57 11.18
CA ILE A 317 35.50 27.82 11.90
C ILE A 317 34.35 27.10 11.19
N LEU A 318 33.56 26.31 11.92
CA LEU A 318 32.38 25.65 11.37
C LEU A 318 31.28 26.68 11.09
N GLY A 319 30.97 26.88 9.81
CA GLY A 319 29.96 27.82 9.33
C GLY A 319 28.57 27.22 9.19
N GLY A 320 28.45 25.91 8.97
CA GLY A 320 27.13 25.31 8.82
C GLY A 320 27.07 23.80 8.97
N ILE A 321 25.91 23.32 9.43
CA ILE A 321 25.55 21.91 9.48
C ILE A 321 24.26 21.72 8.67
N PHE A 322 24.30 20.78 7.73
CA PHE A 322 23.18 20.35 6.91
C PHE A 322 22.85 18.89 7.27
N HIS A 323 21.76 18.70 8.01
CA HIS A 323 21.34 17.39 8.48
C HIS A 323 20.45 16.70 7.44
N CYS A 324 21.06 16.03 6.46
CA CYS A 324 20.38 15.26 5.41
C CYS A 324 20.25 13.76 5.75
N ALA A 325 20.71 13.31 6.92
CA ALA A 325 20.63 11.90 7.30
C ALA A 325 19.18 11.47 7.50
N GLY A 326 18.84 10.30 6.98
CA GLY A 326 17.54 9.68 7.19
C GLY A 326 17.40 8.37 6.45
N THR A 327 16.48 7.54 6.95
CA THR A 327 16.05 6.28 6.36
C THR A 327 14.54 6.32 6.14
N GLU A 328 14.08 5.58 5.13
CA GLU A 328 12.66 5.32 4.95
C GLU A 328 12.17 4.42 6.09
N GLY A 329 10.99 4.73 6.62
CA GLY A 329 10.29 3.80 7.51
C GLY A 329 9.61 2.70 6.71
N LYS A 330 9.35 1.54 7.34
CA LYS A 330 8.41 0.57 6.81
C LYS A 330 6.99 1.15 6.80
N GLY A 331 6.14 0.60 5.93
CA GLY A 331 4.82 1.13 5.56
C GLY A 331 3.77 1.14 6.67
N LYS A 332 2.55 0.69 6.36
CA LYS A 332 1.33 0.79 7.20
C LYS A 332 1.57 0.46 8.68
N LEU A 333 0.84 1.13 9.57
CA LEU A 333 0.79 0.95 11.03
C LEU A 333 0.66 -0.51 11.48
N GLN A 334 -0.03 -1.35 10.72
CA GLN A 334 -0.19 -2.78 11.00
C GLN A 334 1.13 -3.58 10.91
N ASP A 335 2.11 -3.05 10.17
CA ASP A 335 3.34 -3.76 9.80
C ASP A 335 4.59 -3.15 10.46
N VAL A 336 4.45 -2.02 11.18
CA VAL A 336 5.55 -1.34 11.88
C VAL A 336 5.88 -2.06 13.20
N SER A 337 7.14 -2.46 13.36
CA SER A 337 7.70 -2.95 14.62
C SER A 337 8.42 -1.86 15.42
N GLN A 338 8.70 -2.11 16.70
CA GLN A 338 9.49 -1.19 17.54
C GLN A 338 10.88 -0.89 16.94
N GLN A 339 11.54 -1.90 16.34
CA GLN A 339 12.83 -1.72 15.69
C GLN A 339 12.73 -0.81 14.48
N ASP A 340 11.66 -0.91 13.68
CA ASP A 340 11.46 -0.04 12.52
C ASP A 340 11.31 1.42 12.93
N ILE A 341 10.65 1.70 14.06
CA ILE A 341 10.56 3.05 14.62
C ILE A 341 11.95 3.53 15.07
N ALA A 342 12.69 2.68 15.78
CA ALA A 342 14.04 2.99 16.26
C ALA A 342 15.00 3.32 15.10
N ASP A 343 14.96 2.57 14.00
CA ASP A 343 15.85 2.76 12.85
C ASP A 343 15.63 4.12 12.15
N VAL A 344 14.37 4.53 11.97
CA VAL A 344 14.03 5.84 11.39
C VAL A 344 14.49 6.97 12.32
N TYR A 345 14.25 6.80 13.61
CA TYR A 345 14.59 7.81 14.60
C TYR A 345 16.10 7.93 14.84
N ALA A 346 16.86 6.84 14.80
CA ALA A 346 18.30 6.85 15.10
C ALA A 346 19.05 7.85 14.21
N SER A 347 18.88 7.75 12.89
CA SER A 347 19.62 8.59 11.95
C SER A 347 19.07 10.02 11.84
N LYS A 348 17.74 10.20 11.86
CA LYS A 348 17.12 11.52 11.77
C LYS A 348 17.15 12.26 13.11
N VAL A 349 16.55 11.65 14.11
CA VAL A 349 16.13 12.33 15.34
C VAL A 349 17.27 12.36 16.35
N GLU A 350 17.81 11.20 16.70
CA GLU A 350 18.98 11.11 17.58
C GLU A 350 20.20 11.76 16.94
N GLY A 351 20.41 11.56 15.64
CA GLY A 351 21.46 12.26 14.89
C GLY A 351 21.42 13.78 15.02
N ALA A 352 20.25 14.39 14.81
CA ALA A 352 20.10 15.84 14.94
C ALA A 352 20.29 16.33 16.39
N TRP A 353 19.82 15.55 17.36
CA TRP A 353 19.98 15.85 18.78
C TRP A 353 21.44 15.78 19.23
N ASN A 354 22.17 14.74 18.85
CA ASN A 354 23.59 14.60 19.11
C ASN A 354 24.38 15.78 18.52
N LEU A 355 24.08 16.20 17.29
CA LEU A 355 24.69 17.39 16.70
C LEU A 355 24.44 18.65 17.55
N HIS A 356 23.20 18.86 18.02
CA HIS A 356 22.88 19.99 18.90
C HIS A 356 23.66 19.94 20.22
N ARG A 357 23.68 18.78 20.89
CA ARG A 357 24.39 18.58 22.16
C ARG A 357 25.88 18.84 22.03
N ILE A 358 26.53 18.21 21.06
CA ILE A 358 27.97 18.34 20.83
C ILE A 358 28.33 19.79 20.45
N CYS A 359 27.52 20.45 19.63
CA CYS A 359 27.74 21.87 19.32
C CYS A 359 27.62 22.77 20.57
N SER A 360 26.80 22.38 21.55
CA SER A 360 26.64 23.10 22.82
C SER A 360 27.83 22.83 23.75
N GLU A 361 28.15 21.56 23.97
CA GLU A 361 29.27 21.11 24.82
C GLU A 361 30.61 21.70 24.37
N MET A 362 30.84 21.79 23.06
CA MET A 362 32.06 22.32 22.47
C MET A 362 32.01 23.82 22.17
N SER A 363 30.94 24.52 22.56
CA SER A 363 30.76 25.97 22.31
C SER A 363 30.87 26.38 20.83
N ILE A 364 30.46 25.49 19.91
CA ILE A 364 30.50 25.71 18.45
C ILE A 364 29.32 26.58 17.99
N ASN A 365 28.20 26.52 18.70
CA ASN A 365 26.94 27.18 18.32
C ASN A 365 27.06 28.69 18.07
N THR A 366 28.01 29.38 18.70
CA THR A 366 28.22 30.85 18.56
C THR A 366 28.80 31.26 17.22
N ASN A 367 29.44 30.33 16.50
CA ASN A 367 30.12 30.61 15.23
C ASN A 367 29.35 30.08 14.00
N LEU A 368 28.28 29.35 14.26
CA LEU A 368 27.50 28.67 13.24
C LEU A 368 26.56 29.67 12.55
N ASP A 369 26.61 29.74 11.23
CA ASP A 369 25.67 30.55 10.44
C ASP A 369 24.39 29.75 10.16
N PHE A 370 24.54 28.42 9.98
CA PHE A 370 23.46 27.55 9.52
C PHE A 370 23.36 26.26 10.33
N PHE A 371 22.17 25.93 10.79
CA PHE A 371 21.82 24.58 11.26
C PHE A 371 20.54 24.15 10.54
N VAL A 372 20.69 23.48 9.41
CA VAL A 372 19.61 23.18 8.48
C VAL A 372 19.17 21.73 8.67
N LEU A 373 17.91 21.53 9.00
CA LEU A 373 17.31 20.22 9.18
C LEU A 373 16.45 19.89 7.95
N PHE A 374 16.77 18.79 7.26
CA PHE A 374 15.98 18.31 6.14
C PHE A 374 14.81 17.49 6.69
N SER A 375 13.69 18.17 6.91
CA SER A 375 12.41 17.60 7.30
C SER A 375 11.59 17.22 6.07
N SER A 376 10.34 16.84 6.25
CA SER A 376 9.43 16.45 5.17
C SER A 376 8.04 17.03 5.35
N ILE A 377 7.38 17.33 4.23
CA ILE A 377 5.97 17.72 4.23
C ILE A 377 5.10 16.73 4.99
N ALA A 378 5.45 15.44 5.05
CA ALA A 378 4.70 14.42 5.80
C ALA A 378 4.44 14.79 7.28
N ALA A 379 5.26 15.66 7.89
CA ALA A 379 5.05 16.13 9.26
C ALA A 379 3.84 17.09 9.42
N LEU A 380 3.43 17.77 8.33
CA LEU A 380 2.43 18.83 8.38
C LEU A 380 0.98 18.29 8.26
N PRO A 381 0.56 17.61 7.19
CA PRO A 381 -0.78 17.01 7.07
C PRO A 381 -0.83 15.56 7.57
N GLY A 382 0.31 14.90 7.76
CA GLY A 382 0.40 13.43 7.88
C GLY A 382 0.53 12.74 6.52
N ASN A 383 0.75 11.42 6.52
CA ASN A 383 0.85 10.61 5.30
C ASN A 383 0.23 9.22 5.51
N ASP A 384 -0.75 8.78 4.71
CA ASP A 384 -1.51 7.53 4.89
C ASP A 384 -0.71 6.21 4.81
N ALA A 385 0.62 6.26 4.67
CA ALA A 385 1.50 5.08 4.68
C ALA A 385 2.85 5.22 5.42
N PHE A 386 3.11 6.34 6.13
CA PHE A 386 4.45 6.63 6.69
C PHE A 386 4.45 7.33 8.07
N ALA A 387 3.74 6.75 9.05
CA ALA A 387 3.56 7.34 10.38
C ALA A 387 4.88 7.64 11.09
N THR A 388 5.79 6.68 11.09
CA THR A 388 7.09 6.75 11.78
C THR A 388 7.99 7.84 11.19
N TYR A 389 7.98 7.95 9.86
CA TYR A 389 8.71 8.97 9.13
C TYR A 389 8.14 10.37 9.38
N ALA A 390 6.82 10.54 9.31
CA ALA A 390 6.18 11.81 9.66
C ALA A 390 6.56 12.24 11.09
N ALA A 391 6.52 11.29 12.03
CA ALA A 391 6.90 11.52 13.42
C ALA A 391 8.34 12.02 13.55
N ALA A 392 9.30 11.32 12.93
CA ALA A 392 10.71 11.69 12.98
C ALA A 392 10.97 13.10 12.41
N ASN A 393 10.27 13.48 11.33
CA ASN A 393 10.39 14.82 10.75
C ASN A 393 9.73 15.90 11.63
N GLY A 394 8.63 15.58 12.31
CA GLY A 394 8.05 16.48 13.33
C GLY A 394 9.00 16.75 14.50
N CYS A 395 9.85 15.78 14.88
CA CYS A 395 10.92 16.00 15.86
C CYS A 395 11.97 17.01 15.35
N LEU A 396 12.33 16.96 14.07
CA LEU A 396 13.27 17.91 13.46
C LEU A 396 12.72 19.33 13.48
N ASP A 397 11.44 19.49 13.13
CA ASP A 397 10.77 20.80 13.15
C ASP A 397 10.81 21.41 14.56
N SER A 398 10.56 20.60 15.57
CA SER A 398 10.54 21.06 16.97
C SER A 398 11.94 21.29 17.54
N LEU A 399 12.94 20.54 17.09
CA LEU A 399 14.33 20.84 17.40
C LEU A 399 14.75 22.20 16.82
N ALA A 400 14.28 22.56 15.62
CA ALA A 400 14.55 23.88 15.06
C ALA A 400 13.92 24.99 15.91
N GLU A 401 12.66 24.82 16.32
CA GLU A 401 11.97 25.74 17.25
C GLU A 401 12.71 25.88 18.58
N HIS A 402 13.15 24.77 19.16
CA HIS A 402 13.91 24.78 20.41
C HIS A 402 15.21 25.55 20.27
N ARG A 403 16.01 25.26 19.24
CA ARG A 403 17.26 25.98 18.98
C ARG A 403 17.01 27.48 18.83
N ARG A 404 15.96 27.87 18.11
CA ARG A 404 15.57 29.28 17.96
C ARG A 404 15.12 29.92 19.28
N SER A 405 14.43 29.18 20.15
CA SER A 405 14.09 29.66 21.50
C SER A 405 15.33 29.96 22.36
N LEU A 406 16.45 29.28 22.08
CA LEU A 406 17.77 29.53 22.68
C LEU A 406 18.59 30.59 21.91
N SER A 407 17.97 31.30 20.96
CA SER A 407 18.65 32.25 20.06
C SER A 407 19.77 31.63 19.21
N LEU A 408 19.72 30.31 18.98
CA LEU A 408 20.67 29.60 18.14
C LEU A 408 20.14 29.49 16.70
N PRO A 409 21.04 29.45 15.69
CA PRO A 409 20.64 29.23 14.31
C PRO A 409 19.97 27.87 14.18
N ALA A 410 18.81 27.84 13.54
CA ALA A 410 18.16 26.64 13.05
C ALA A 410 17.13 26.95 11.96
N ARG A 411 17.00 26.04 11.00
CA ARG A 411 15.94 26.08 9.97
C ARG A 411 15.54 24.66 9.62
N SER A 412 14.29 24.31 9.88
CA SER A 412 13.71 23.07 9.38
C SER A 412 13.02 23.32 8.06
N ILE A 413 13.34 22.53 7.05
CA ILE A 413 12.71 22.61 5.74
C ILE A 413 11.91 21.33 5.51
N GLN A 414 10.59 21.46 5.48
CA GLN A 414 9.67 20.37 5.17
C GLN A 414 9.60 20.20 3.64
N TRP A 415 10.45 19.32 3.12
CA TRP A 415 10.55 19.07 1.68
C TRP A 415 9.39 18.22 1.14
N GLY A 416 8.93 18.59 -0.06
CA GLY A 416 8.22 17.68 -0.97
C GLY A 416 9.16 16.63 -1.59
N PRO A 417 8.65 15.75 -2.47
CA PRO A 417 9.46 14.69 -3.07
C PRO A 417 10.56 15.28 -3.98
N TRP A 418 11.77 14.74 -3.91
CA TRP A 418 12.87 15.06 -4.83
C TRP A 418 12.93 13.99 -5.92
N LEU A 419 12.79 14.39 -7.18
CA LEU A 419 12.65 13.47 -8.32
C LEU A 419 13.98 12.85 -8.76
N ASP A 420 15.07 13.61 -8.64
CA ASP A 420 16.39 13.20 -9.15
C ASP A 420 17.31 12.62 -8.06
N ALA A 421 16.91 12.73 -6.78
CA ALA A 421 17.72 12.31 -5.65
C ALA A 421 16.89 11.94 -4.41
N GLY A 422 17.44 11.09 -3.55
CA GLY A 422 16.80 10.71 -2.29
C GLY A 422 15.78 9.58 -2.44
N MET A 423 14.85 9.51 -1.49
CA MET A 423 13.92 8.38 -1.32
C MET A 423 12.87 8.31 -2.44
N ALA A 424 12.46 9.46 -2.98
CA ALA A 424 11.41 9.55 -4.01
C ALA A 424 11.91 9.27 -5.44
N ALA A 425 13.21 9.35 -5.70
CA ALA A 425 13.82 9.17 -7.02
C ALA A 425 13.90 7.70 -7.50
N ARG A 426 13.45 6.75 -6.67
CA ARG A 426 13.68 5.31 -6.88
C ARG A 426 12.65 4.65 -7.80
N THR A 427 11.47 5.23 -7.99
CA THR A 427 10.36 4.61 -8.74
C THR A 427 9.45 5.63 -9.42
N PRO A 428 9.28 5.59 -10.76
CA PRO A 428 8.34 6.45 -11.50
C PRO A 428 6.87 6.34 -11.05
N SER A 429 6.46 5.18 -10.52
CA SER A 429 5.12 4.96 -9.97
C SER A 429 4.85 5.80 -8.71
N PHE A 430 5.87 6.07 -7.90
CA PHE A 430 5.76 6.91 -6.71
C PHE A 430 5.51 8.38 -7.08
N GLU A 431 6.20 8.89 -8.11
CA GLU A 431 5.94 10.24 -8.63
C GLU A 431 4.49 10.38 -9.11
N ARG A 432 4.00 9.40 -9.89
CA ARG A 432 2.65 9.42 -10.44
C ARG A 432 1.58 9.39 -9.34
N PHE A 433 1.78 8.56 -8.32
CA PHE A 433 0.92 8.50 -7.13
C PHE A 433 0.90 9.82 -6.36
N MET A 434 2.06 10.46 -6.15
CA MET A 434 2.10 11.76 -5.49
C MET A 434 1.39 12.83 -6.33
N ARG A 435 1.54 12.78 -7.66
CA ARG A 435 0.89 13.70 -8.60
C ARG A 435 -0.64 13.56 -8.59
N SER A 436 -1.18 12.34 -8.49
CA SER A 436 -2.64 12.12 -8.37
C SER A 436 -3.22 12.69 -7.08
N ARG A 437 -2.41 12.75 -6.01
CA ARG A 437 -2.73 13.43 -4.74
C ARG A 437 -2.47 14.95 -4.77
N GLY A 438 -2.15 15.52 -5.93
CA GLY A 438 -1.86 16.94 -6.09
C GLY A 438 -0.46 17.37 -5.66
N ILE A 439 0.45 16.45 -5.34
CA ILE A 439 1.82 16.74 -4.94
C ILE A 439 2.78 16.51 -6.11
N ARG A 440 3.46 17.56 -6.56
CA ARG A 440 4.55 17.47 -7.54
C ARG A 440 5.90 17.47 -6.85
N GLY A 441 6.85 16.73 -7.41
CA GLY A 441 8.22 16.70 -6.93
C GLY A 441 9.09 17.80 -7.53
N PHE A 442 10.28 17.96 -6.94
CA PHE A 442 11.31 18.91 -7.35
C PHE A 442 12.40 18.20 -8.13
N HIS A 443 12.88 18.84 -9.20
CA HIS A 443 14.21 18.53 -9.72
C HIS A 443 15.29 19.15 -8.82
N ASN A 444 16.50 18.59 -8.84
CA ASN A 444 17.60 18.99 -7.95
C ASN A 444 17.90 20.51 -8.01
N GLU A 445 17.88 21.10 -9.20
CA GLU A 445 18.15 22.53 -9.39
C GLU A 445 17.07 23.41 -8.75
N GLU A 446 15.81 23.01 -8.88
CA GLU A 446 14.67 23.70 -8.28
C GLU A 446 14.71 23.62 -6.75
N ALA A 447 14.98 22.43 -6.21
CA ALA A 447 15.12 22.24 -4.78
C ALA A 447 16.28 23.07 -4.19
N ILE A 448 17.40 23.16 -4.89
CA ILE A 448 18.54 24.00 -4.49
C ILE A 448 18.19 25.49 -4.55
N SER A 449 17.47 25.95 -5.56
CA SER A 449 16.97 27.34 -5.64
C SER A 449 16.08 27.69 -4.44
N HIS A 450 15.20 26.76 -4.03
CA HIS A 450 14.39 26.92 -2.83
C HIS A 450 15.24 26.93 -1.56
N LEU A 451 16.26 26.08 -1.45
CA LEU A 451 17.21 26.08 -0.33
C LEU A 451 17.89 27.46 -0.22
N GLU A 452 18.42 28.01 -1.31
CA GLU A 452 19.08 29.33 -1.33
C GLU A 452 18.14 30.44 -0.86
N THR A 453 16.91 30.45 -1.37
CA THR A 453 15.89 31.43 -0.98
C THR A 453 15.56 31.29 0.51
N LEU A 454 15.40 30.06 1.00
CA LEU A 454 15.09 29.80 2.40
C LEU A 454 16.26 30.13 3.32
N LEU A 455 17.53 30.01 2.90
CA LEU A 455 18.69 30.38 3.74
C LEU A 455 18.91 31.89 3.84
N THR A 456 18.41 32.65 2.86
CA THR A 456 18.46 34.12 2.84
C THR A 456 17.22 34.77 3.44
N ALA A 457 16.14 34.00 3.63
CA ALA A 457 14.92 34.45 4.26
C ALA A 457 15.10 34.83 5.75
N ASP A 458 14.19 35.67 6.24
CA ASP A 458 14.12 36.19 7.60
C ASP A 458 14.40 35.10 8.65
N GLU A 459 15.28 35.39 9.61
CA GLU A 459 15.74 34.44 10.62
C GLU A 459 14.65 33.98 11.60
N SER A 460 13.54 34.72 11.69
CA SER A 460 12.34 34.32 12.43
C SER A 460 11.63 33.11 11.81
N LEU A 461 11.82 32.86 10.51
CA LEU A 461 11.26 31.70 9.82
C LEU A 461 12.02 30.43 10.22
N THR A 462 11.42 29.67 11.14
CA THR A 462 12.04 28.48 11.72
C THR A 462 11.70 27.21 10.95
N CYS A 463 10.42 26.99 10.66
CA CYS A 463 9.92 25.83 9.92
C CYS A 463 9.25 26.30 8.63
N CYS A 464 9.75 25.84 7.48
CA CYS A 464 9.24 26.24 6.16
C CYS A 464 8.90 25.01 5.33
N ALA A 465 7.71 24.99 4.72
CA ALA A 465 7.33 23.97 3.75
C ALA A 465 7.75 24.40 2.33
N ALA A 466 8.62 23.61 1.71
CA ALA A 466 9.00 23.76 0.31
C ALA A 466 8.31 22.65 -0.49
N VAL A 467 7.14 22.97 -1.05
CA VAL A 467 6.28 21.98 -1.73
C VAL A 467 5.53 22.55 -2.94
N HIS A 468 5.33 21.72 -3.96
CA HIS A 468 4.38 21.97 -5.03
C HIS A 468 3.09 21.18 -4.79
N VAL A 469 2.16 21.75 -4.02
CA VAL A 469 0.88 21.09 -3.71
C VAL A 469 -0.26 21.87 -4.33
N ASP A 470 -1.09 21.20 -5.12
CA ASP A 470 -2.46 21.62 -5.35
C ASP A 470 -3.28 21.25 -4.12
N TRP A 471 -3.46 22.23 -3.23
CA TRP A 471 -4.18 22.05 -1.97
C TRP A 471 -5.65 21.67 -2.16
N ARG A 472 -6.26 21.94 -3.33
CA ARG A 472 -7.63 21.51 -3.63
C ARG A 472 -7.69 20.03 -3.90
N ILE A 473 -6.77 19.51 -4.70
CA ILE A 473 -6.65 18.08 -4.97
C ILE A 473 -6.23 17.34 -3.70
N TYR A 474 -5.24 17.88 -2.98
CA TYR A 474 -4.73 17.28 -1.75
C TYR A 474 -5.81 17.16 -0.65
N ALA A 475 -6.74 18.10 -0.57
CA ALA A 475 -7.74 18.10 0.49
C ALA A 475 -8.73 16.92 0.44
N HIS A 476 -8.87 16.25 -0.71
CA HIS A 476 -9.72 15.06 -0.84
C HIS A 476 -9.32 13.92 0.11
N ILE A 477 -8.05 13.86 0.54
CA ILE A 477 -7.61 12.83 1.49
C ILE A 477 -8.30 12.94 2.87
N PHE A 478 -8.85 14.12 3.18
CA PHE A 478 -9.57 14.40 4.42
C PHE A 478 -11.10 14.24 4.28
N GLY A 479 -11.61 14.00 3.06
CA GLY A 479 -13.04 14.00 2.75
C GLY A 479 -13.73 15.28 3.24
N SER A 480 -14.87 15.13 3.92
CA SER A 480 -15.62 16.25 4.50
C SER A 480 -14.98 16.89 5.76
N HIS A 481 -13.87 16.35 6.26
CA HIS A 481 -13.25 16.72 7.54
C HIS A 481 -11.89 17.40 7.36
N VAL A 482 -11.84 18.42 6.50
CA VAL A 482 -10.64 19.21 6.21
C VAL A 482 -10.14 19.94 7.47
N PRO A 483 -8.85 19.83 7.84
CA PRO A 483 -8.27 20.59 8.95
C PRO A 483 -8.36 22.11 8.73
N THR A 484 -8.63 22.87 9.79
CA THR A 484 -8.83 24.33 9.73
C THR A 484 -7.66 25.07 9.09
N TRP A 485 -6.42 24.68 9.41
CA TRP A 485 -5.23 25.30 8.79
C TRP A 485 -5.22 25.18 7.26
N LEU A 486 -5.79 24.11 6.69
CA LEU A 486 -5.87 23.91 5.25
C LEU A 486 -7.02 24.73 4.64
N GLN A 487 -8.09 24.95 5.40
CA GLN A 487 -9.17 25.88 5.05
C GLN A 487 -8.67 27.33 5.01
N ASP A 488 -7.76 27.69 5.92
CA ASP A 488 -7.13 29.02 5.96
C ASP A 488 -6.23 29.25 4.73
N VAL A 489 -5.55 28.19 4.25
CA VAL A 489 -4.69 28.24 3.05
C VAL A 489 -5.52 28.31 1.78
N VAL A 490 -6.66 27.61 1.72
CA VAL A 490 -7.59 27.65 0.59
C VAL A 490 -9.00 28.02 1.09
N PRO A 491 -9.34 29.32 1.13
CA PRO A 491 -10.67 29.75 1.56
C PRO A 491 -11.77 29.09 0.72
N GLY A 492 -12.83 28.59 1.38
CA GLY A 492 -13.99 27.95 0.72
C GLY A 492 -13.84 26.45 0.41
N LEU A 493 -12.73 25.81 0.82
CA LEU A 493 -12.45 24.40 0.54
C LEU A 493 -13.52 23.44 1.11
N GLN A 494 -14.02 23.73 2.31
CA GLN A 494 -15.04 22.89 2.95
C GLN A 494 -16.35 22.90 2.17
N THR A 495 -16.74 24.04 1.57
CA THR A 495 -17.96 24.17 0.75
C THR A 495 -17.87 23.40 -0.57
N SER A 496 -16.67 23.25 -1.13
CA SER A 496 -16.42 22.48 -2.37
C SER A 496 -16.30 20.98 -2.15
N LEU A 497 -15.94 20.55 -0.93
CA LEU A 497 -15.76 19.14 -0.55
C LEU A 497 -16.94 18.60 0.28
N THR A 498 -17.78 19.48 0.85
CA THR A 498 -19.07 19.07 1.39
C THR A 498 -19.91 18.55 0.24
N PRO A 499 -20.30 17.27 0.28
CA PRO A 499 -21.35 16.81 -0.59
C PRO A 499 -22.60 17.65 -0.27
N PHE A 500 -23.38 18.11 -1.27
CA PHE A 500 -24.60 18.92 -1.06
C PHE A 500 -25.30 18.56 0.26
N SER A 501 -25.40 19.54 1.15
CA SER A 501 -25.93 19.44 2.50
C SER A 501 -27.27 18.70 2.55
N GLU A 502 -27.38 17.70 3.43
CA GLU A 502 -28.62 17.00 3.78
C GLU A 502 -29.67 17.89 4.50
N SER A 503 -29.38 19.18 4.74
CA SER A 503 -30.28 20.07 5.50
C SER A 503 -30.96 21.16 4.67
N ASN A 504 -30.82 21.13 3.34
CA ASN A 504 -31.67 21.88 2.41
C ASN A 504 -31.94 21.08 1.14
N VAL A 505 -32.20 19.77 1.30
CA VAL A 505 -32.95 19.03 0.30
C VAL A 505 -34.41 19.39 0.59
N PRO A 506 -35.12 20.14 -0.29
CA PRO A 506 -36.57 20.13 -0.23
C PRO A 506 -36.97 18.65 -0.22
N GLU A 507 -38.04 18.26 0.47
CA GLU A 507 -38.62 16.89 0.43
C GLU A 507 -39.02 16.42 -1.00
N GLN A 508 -38.50 17.05 -2.05
CA GLN A 508 -38.64 16.78 -3.46
C GLN A 508 -37.29 17.00 -4.18
N MET A 509 -36.39 16.01 -4.13
CA MET A 509 -35.44 15.77 -5.23
C MET A 509 -34.97 14.30 -5.23
N HIS A 510 -35.94 13.39 -5.38
CA HIS A 510 -35.78 12.24 -6.30
C HIS A 510 -35.88 12.79 -7.73
N GLY A 511 -34.91 13.61 -8.13
CA GLY A 511 -34.79 14.12 -9.49
C GLY A 511 -33.68 13.36 -10.20
N SER A 512 -34.05 12.59 -11.23
CA SER A 512 -33.12 11.93 -12.15
C SER A 512 -32.01 12.91 -12.59
N MET A 513 -30.75 12.59 -12.31
CA MET A 513 -29.62 13.30 -12.94
C MET A 513 -29.64 12.93 -14.42
N ASP A 514 -29.58 13.92 -15.33
CA ASP A 514 -29.56 13.64 -16.76
C ASP A 514 -28.19 13.12 -17.22
N ILE A 515 -28.17 12.53 -18.41
CA ILE A 515 -26.93 11.94 -18.98
C ILE A 515 -25.81 12.98 -19.13
N GLN A 516 -26.14 14.26 -19.32
CA GLN A 516 -25.16 15.34 -19.47
C GLN A 516 -24.48 15.67 -18.14
N GLY A 517 -25.21 15.61 -17.02
CA GLY A 517 -24.68 15.78 -15.68
C GLY A 517 -23.69 14.68 -15.28
N VAL A 518 -24.03 13.41 -15.58
CA VAL A 518 -23.15 12.26 -15.32
C VAL A 518 -21.92 12.29 -16.24
N GLU A 519 -22.12 12.60 -17.53
CA GLU A 519 -21.02 12.74 -18.49
C GLU A 519 -20.03 13.83 -18.09
N SER A 520 -20.51 15.00 -17.67
CA SER A 520 -19.64 16.09 -17.18
C SER A 520 -18.83 15.66 -15.95
N ALA A 521 -19.47 14.99 -14.99
CA ALA A 521 -18.79 14.53 -13.78
C ALA A 521 -17.70 13.49 -14.09
N VAL A 522 -17.97 12.55 -15.00
CA VAL A 522 -17.01 11.52 -15.41
C VAL A 522 -15.82 12.13 -16.15
N ILE A 523 -16.07 13.06 -17.08
CA ILE A 523 -15.01 13.77 -17.82
C ILE A 523 -14.17 14.65 -16.89
N ASP A 524 -14.80 15.34 -15.92
CA ASP A 524 -14.09 16.18 -14.97
C ASP A 524 -13.18 15.37 -14.05
N VAL A 525 -13.64 14.21 -13.56
CA VAL A 525 -12.81 13.28 -12.77
C VAL A 525 -11.67 12.72 -13.60
N ALA A 526 -11.91 12.36 -14.87
CA ALA A 526 -10.88 11.88 -15.79
C ALA A 526 -9.79 12.95 -16.04
N ARG A 527 -10.18 14.21 -16.30
CA ARG A 527 -9.23 15.32 -16.48
C ARG A 527 -8.39 15.59 -15.23
N ARG A 528 -8.99 15.54 -14.04
CA ARG A 528 -8.27 15.77 -12.77
C ARG A 528 -7.16 14.74 -12.54
N LEU A 529 -7.41 13.48 -12.89
CA LEU A 529 -6.45 12.39 -12.66
C LEU A 529 -5.37 12.28 -13.74
N CYS A 530 -5.62 12.79 -14.96
CA CYS A 530 -4.70 12.68 -16.09
C CYS A 530 -3.82 13.91 -16.35
N GLY A 531 -4.13 15.06 -15.74
CA GLY A 531 -3.42 16.32 -15.99
C GLY A 531 -3.95 17.06 -17.22
N ALA A 532 -3.87 18.39 -17.19
CA ALA A 532 -4.66 19.30 -18.03
C ALA A 532 -4.25 19.42 -19.52
N GLU A 533 -3.44 18.52 -20.07
CA GLU A 533 -2.92 18.65 -21.46
C GLU A 533 -3.60 17.74 -22.49
N GLY A 534 -4.47 16.80 -22.09
CA GLY A 534 -5.20 15.92 -22.99
C GLY A 534 -6.64 16.38 -23.29
N ILE A 535 -7.09 16.24 -24.54
CA ILE A 535 -8.51 16.37 -24.90
C ILE A 535 -9.24 15.11 -24.41
N VAL A 536 -9.89 15.19 -23.25
CA VAL A 536 -10.72 14.11 -22.69
C VAL A 536 -12.18 14.32 -23.07
N SER A 537 -12.78 13.31 -23.70
CA SER A 537 -14.20 13.23 -24.07
C SER A 537 -14.80 11.90 -23.60
N ALA A 538 -16.13 11.74 -23.70
CA ALA A 538 -16.79 10.48 -23.34
C ALA A 538 -16.28 9.27 -24.15
N SER A 539 -15.74 9.48 -25.35
CA SER A 539 -15.18 8.41 -26.20
C SER A 539 -13.73 8.05 -25.89
N THR A 540 -13.09 8.70 -24.91
CA THR A 540 -11.69 8.39 -24.55
C THR A 540 -11.59 7.01 -23.91
N GLU A 541 -10.65 6.19 -24.41
CA GLU A 541 -10.33 4.86 -23.85
C GLU A 541 -9.60 4.99 -22.53
N ILE A 542 -9.91 4.14 -21.56
CA ILE A 542 -9.33 4.18 -20.22
C ILE A 542 -7.82 3.83 -20.25
N SER A 543 -7.43 2.95 -21.16
CA SER A 543 -6.02 2.62 -21.45
C SER A 543 -5.22 3.84 -21.91
N SER A 544 -5.83 4.72 -22.73
CA SER A 544 -5.21 5.94 -23.25
C SER A 544 -5.07 7.05 -22.20
N LEU A 545 -5.82 6.97 -21.09
CA LEU A 545 -5.65 7.81 -19.91
C LEU A 545 -4.40 7.39 -19.10
N GLY A 546 -3.79 6.26 -19.45
CA GLY A 546 -2.59 5.73 -18.81
C GLY A 546 -2.81 5.32 -17.35
N LEU A 547 -4.05 4.99 -16.96
CA LEU A 547 -4.38 4.60 -15.59
C LEU A 547 -3.76 3.22 -15.27
N ASP A 548 -2.96 3.13 -14.20
CA ASP A 548 -2.47 1.85 -13.66
C ASP A 548 -3.47 1.27 -12.63
N SER A 549 -3.18 0.10 -12.07
CA SER A 549 -4.07 -0.58 -11.11
C SER A 549 -4.39 0.26 -9.86
N LEU A 550 -3.55 1.24 -9.51
CA LEU A 550 -3.78 2.16 -8.40
C LEU A 550 -4.60 3.38 -8.85
N GLY A 551 -4.29 3.95 -10.01
CA GLY A 551 -5.05 5.03 -10.64
C GLY A 551 -6.49 4.64 -10.95
N ALA A 552 -6.75 3.36 -11.24
CA ALA A 552 -8.09 2.82 -11.39
C ALA A 552 -8.89 2.94 -10.07
N VAL A 553 -8.33 2.47 -8.95
CA VAL A 553 -9.03 2.55 -7.65
C VAL A 553 -9.32 4.01 -7.26
N GLU A 554 -8.42 4.93 -7.58
CA GLU A 554 -8.59 6.37 -7.33
C GLU A 554 -9.67 7.00 -8.22
N PHE A 555 -9.70 6.67 -9.52
CA PHE A 555 -10.74 7.11 -10.45
C PHE A 555 -12.14 6.66 -10.00
N ARG A 556 -12.28 5.40 -9.60
CA ARG A 556 -13.54 4.87 -9.05
C ARG A 556 -13.96 5.65 -7.79
N ASN A 557 -13.07 5.83 -6.83
CA ASN A 557 -13.39 6.52 -5.58
C ASN A 557 -13.80 7.98 -5.82
N ALA A 558 -13.11 8.68 -6.72
CA ALA A 558 -13.43 10.05 -7.08
C ALA A 558 -14.81 10.17 -7.77
N LEU A 559 -15.17 9.20 -8.64
CA LEU A 559 -16.52 9.13 -9.21
C LEU A 559 -17.60 8.87 -8.16
N GLN A 560 -17.36 7.94 -7.24
CA GLN A 560 -18.29 7.65 -6.15
C GLN A 560 -18.56 8.87 -5.28
N GLU A 561 -17.52 9.65 -4.99
CA GLU A 561 -17.62 10.88 -4.21
C GLU A 561 -18.36 11.99 -4.98
N ALA A 562 -18.01 12.21 -6.25
CA ALA A 562 -18.60 13.26 -7.08
C ALA A 562 -20.10 13.05 -7.35
N LEU A 563 -20.51 11.80 -7.54
CA LEU A 563 -21.89 11.45 -7.90
C LEU A 563 -22.71 10.94 -6.70
N LYS A 564 -22.10 10.79 -5.51
CA LYS A 564 -22.71 10.18 -4.32
C LYS A 564 -23.27 8.77 -4.54
N ILE A 565 -22.67 7.99 -5.43
CA ILE A 565 -23.10 6.64 -5.79
C ILE A 565 -22.09 5.60 -5.31
N LYS A 566 -22.54 4.35 -5.14
CA LYS A 566 -21.63 3.23 -4.89
C LYS A 566 -21.26 2.58 -6.20
N LEU A 567 -19.96 2.49 -6.48
CA LEU A 567 -19.44 1.86 -7.70
C LEU A 567 -18.63 0.60 -7.33
N PRO A 568 -18.75 -0.48 -8.12
CA PRO A 568 -18.04 -1.72 -7.89
C PRO A 568 -16.53 -1.57 -8.11
N ALA A 569 -15.74 -2.39 -7.42
CA ALA A 569 -14.29 -2.30 -7.51
C ALA A 569 -13.71 -2.70 -8.86
N SER A 570 -14.47 -3.49 -9.60
CA SER A 570 -14.20 -3.97 -10.94
C SER A 570 -14.63 -2.98 -12.03
N LEU A 571 -15.24 -1.82 -11.72
CA LEU A 571 -15.78 -0.89 -12.71
C LEU A 571 -14.80 -0.58 -13.87
N LEU A 572 -13.53 -0.29 -13.55
CA LEU A 572 -12.54 0.13 -14.55
C LEU A 572 -11.81 -1.01 -15.24
N VAL A 573 -12.19 -2.21 -14.82
CA VAL A 573 -11.67 -3.50 -15.26
C VAL A 573 -12.74 -4.15 -16.17
N GLU A 574 -14.01 -3.87 -15.90
CA GLU A 574 -15.19 -4.28 -16.66
C GLU A 574 -15.47 -3.38 -17.89
N TYR A 575 -15.11 -2.10 -17.83
CA TYR A 575 -15.43 -1.12 -18.88
C TYR A 575 -14.16 -0.55 -19.52
N ALA A 576 -14.11 -0.48 -20.86
CA ALA A 576 -12.92 -0.07 -21.61
C ALA A 576 -12.90 1.43 -21.96
N CYS A 577 -14.05 2.10 -22.00
CA CYS A 577 -14.15 3.53 -22.31
C CYS A 577 -15.03 4.30 -21.32
N LEU A 578 -14.83 5.63 -21.25
CA LEU A 578 -15.59 6.49 -20.32
C LEU A 578 -17.10 6.50 -20.61
N LYS A 579 -17.51 6.35 -21.87
CA LYS A 579 -18.91 6.26 -22.29
C LYS A 579 -19.62 5.07 -21.65
N ASP A 580 -18.95 3.92 -21.56
CA ASP A 580 -19.54 2.71 -20.97
C ASP A 580 -19.76 2.88 -19.46
N ILE A 581 -18.86 3.61 -18.80
CA ILE A 581 -18.99 3.97 -17.38
C ILE A 581 -20.13 4.96 -17.17
N ILE A 582 -20.26 5.97 -18.03
CA ILE A 582 -21.37 6.93 -18.00
C ILE A 582 -22.70 6.18 -18.14
N GLN A 583 -22.77 5.24 -19.09
CA GLN A 583 -23.95 4.42 -19.33
C GLN A 583 -24.26 3.51 -18.13
N PHE A 584 -23.26 2.82 -17.58
CA PHE A 584 -23.41 1.99 -16.38
C PHE A 584 -23.95 2.80 -15.19
N ILE A 585 -23.44 4.00 -14.97
CA ILE A 585 -23.87 4.88 -13.90
C ILE A 585 -25.32 5.33 -14.11
N MET A 586 -25.69 5.71 -15.34
CA MET A 586 -27.06 6.09 -15.68
C MET A 586 -28.05 4.94 -15.47
N GLU A 587 -27.69 3.74 -15.93
CA GLU A 587 -28.55 2.56 -15.87
C GLU A 587 -28.70 2.01 -14.45
N ASN A 588 -27.62 1.98 -13.66
CA ASN A 588 -27.62 1.30 -12.36
C ASN A 588 -27.79 2.24 -11.16
N CYS A 589 -27.58 3.55 -11.33
CA CYS A 589 -27.61 4.50 -10.21
C CYS A 589 -28.67 5.61 -10.35
N PHE A 590 -29.15 5.92 -11.56
CA PHE A 590 -30.06 7.06 -11.80
C PHE A 590 -31.32 6.72 -12.61
N SER A 591 -31.51 5.46 -13.01
CA SER A 591 -32.74 5.03 -13.68
C SER A 591 -33.84 4.71 -12.64
N ASP A 592 -34.87 5.55 -12.58
CA ASP A 592 -36.04 5.33 -11.72
C ASP A 592 -37.33 5.48 -12.53
N ALA A 593 -37.56 4.52 -13.43
CA ALA A 593 -38.86 4.19 -14.01
C ALA A 593 -38.76 2.87 -14.80
N ALA A 594 -38.71 1.73 -14.08
CA ALA A 594 -39.22 0.39 -14.49
C ALA A 594 -38.49 -0.82 -13.84
N ARG A 595 -38.07 -0.75 -12.57
CA ARG A 595 -37.92 -1.98 -11.77
C ARG A 595 -38.56 -1.81 -10.39
N SER A 596 -39.88 -2.03 -10.38
CA SER A 596 -40.62 -2.30 -9.15
C SER A 596 -39.96 -3.46 -8.39
N THR A 597 -39.63 -3.23 -7.12
CA THR A 597 -39.72 -4.18 -5.99
C THR A 597 -40.02 -5.65 -6.34
N SER A 598 -39.08 -6.31 -7.00
CA SER A 598 -39.03 -7.75 -7.27
C SER A 598 -37.57 -8.09 -7.56
N ASP A 599 -36.96 -8.86 -6.66
CA ASP A 599 -35.64 -9.50 -6.80
C ASP A 599 -34.37 -8.74 -6.37
N LEU A 600 -34.44 -7.97 -5.27
CA LEU A 600 -33.33 -8.04 -4.29
C LEU A 600 -33.67 -9.18 -3.33
N VAL A 601 -33.30 -10.39 -3.70
CA VAL A 601 -33.30 -11.51 -2.75
C VAL A 601 -32.20 -11.22 -1.75
N PRO A 602 -32.49 -11.13 -0.44
CA PRO A 602 -31.46 -11.09 0.58
C PRO A 602 -30.55 -12.30 0.40
N LEU A 603 -29.31 -12.27 0.89
CA LEU A 603 -28.53 -13.48 1.16
C LEU A 603 -29.23 -14.27 2.30
N VAL A 604 -30.44 -14.73 2.03
CA VAL A 604 -31.12 -15.79 2.75
C VAL A 604 -30.26 -16.99 2.42
N THR A 605 -29.60 -17.56 3.42
CA THR A 605 -29.34 -19.00 3.44
C THR A 605 -30.68 -19.67 3.16
N ARG A 606 -30.99 -19.89 1.88
CA ARG A 606 -32.22 -20.54 1.44
C ARG A 606 -32.17 -21.89 2.11
N GLU A 607 -33.03 -22.12 3.10
CA GLU A 607 -33.20 -23.48 3.63
C GLU A 607 -33.42 -24.39 2.42
N PRO A 608 -32.71 -25.53 2.35
CA PRO A 608 -32.88 -26.43 1.22
C PRO A 608 -34.35 -26.80 1.16
N ALA A 609 -35.05 -26.31 0.13
CA ALA A 609 -36.42 -26.71 -0.13
C ALA A 609 -36.47 -28.24 -0.07
N ALA A 610 -37.35 -28.77 0.77
CA ALA A 610 -37.45 -30.19 1.14
C ALA A 610 -37.84 -31.13 -0.03
N ASN A 611 -37.72 -30.66 -1.28
CA ASN A 611 -37.88 -31.47 -2.46
C ASN A 611 -36.51 -31.73 -3.10
N ASP A 612 -36.16 -33.02 -3.08
CA ASP A 612 -34.99 -33.69 -3.65
C ASP A 612 -35.00 -33.66 -5.18
N GLN A 613 -35.24 -32.49 -5.78
CA GLN A 613 -35.08 -32.31 -7.23
C GLN A 613 -33.62 -31.98 -7.47
N GLY A 614 -32.89 -32.95 -8.04
CA GLY A 614 -31.47 -32.84 -8.38
C GLY A 614 -31.17 -31.72 -9.38
N PHE A 615 -29.91 -31.58 -9.78
CA PHE A 615 -29.48 -30.54 -10.72
C PHE A 615 -29.58 -31.02 -12.16
N ALA A 616 -29.91 -30.10 -13.07
CA ALA A 616 -29.88 -30.36 -14.51
C ALA A 616 -28.62 -29.75 -15.14
N VAL A 617 -28.00 -30.49 -16.06
CA VAL A 617 -27.02 -29.93 -17.00
C VAL A 617 -27.82 -29.24 -18.11
N VAL A 618 -27.63 -27.94 -18.26
CA VAL A 618 -28.40 -27.07 -19.15
C VAL A 618 -27.63 -26.60 -20.37
N GLY A 619 -26.31 -26.82 -20.41
CA GLY A 619 -25.46 -26.56 -21.58
C GLY A 619 -24.11 -27.25 -21.42
N MET A 620 -23.47 -27.56 -22.53
CA MET A 620 -22.23 -28.31 -22.66
C MET A 620 -21.34 -27.69 -23.74
N GLY A 621 -20.04 -27.84 -23.62
CA GLY A 621 -19.10 -27.48 -24.67
C GLY A 621 -17.95 -28.46 -24.63
N CYS A 622 -17.32 -28.76 -25.76
CA CYS A 622 -16.16 -29.65 -25.77
C CYS A 622 -15.13 -29.34 -26.87
N ARG A 623 -13.86 -29.65 -26.57
CA ARG A 623 -12.78 -29.68 -27.57
C ARG A 623 -12.07 -31.03 -27.53
N ILE A 624 -12.22 -31.81 -28.58
CA ILE A 624 -11.75 -33.20 -28.65
C ILE A 624 -10.81 -33.35 -29.86
N PRO A 625 -9.77 -34.21 -29.80
CA PRO A 625 -8.89 -34.52 -30.93
C PRO A 625 -9.66 -34.88 -32.21
N LYS A 626 -9.05 -34.63 -33.39
CA LYS A 626 -9.67 -34.73 -34.73
C LYS A 626 -10.67 -33.60 -35.02
N ASN A 627 -10.40 -32.41 -34.52
CA ASN A 627 -11.21 -31.19 -34.72
C ASN A 627 -12.70 -31.36 -34.37
N ALA A 628 -13.05 -32.20 -33.39
CA ALA A 628 -14.41 -32.22 -32.84
C ALA A 628 -14.54 -31.06 -31.84
N THR A 629 -15.12 -29.97 -32.31
CA THR A 629 -15.24 -28.68 -31.62
C THR A 629 -16.61 -28.44 -31.01
N THR A 630 -17.61 -29.25 -31.36
CA THR A 630 -18.94 -29.21 -30.73
C THR A 630 -19.32 -30.56 -30.14
N THR A 631 -20.36 -30.55 -29.29
CA THR A 631 -20.93 -31.78 -28.72
C THR A 631 -21.54 -32.70 -29.76
N GLU A 632 -22.11 -32.13 -30.82
CA GLU A 632 -22.68 -32.87 -31.95
C GLU A 632 -21.57 -33.56 -32.76
N GLU A 633 -20.48 -32.85 -33.06
CA GLU A 633 -19.32 -33.42 -33.75
C GLU A 633 -18.67 -34.54 -32.93
N PHE A 634 -18.58 -34.36 -31.60
CA PHE A 634 -18.12 -35.43 -30.72
C PHE A 634 -19.08 -36.63 -30.71
N TRP A 635 -20.39 -36.39 -30.72
CA TRP A 635 -21.38 -37.46 -30.80
C TRP A 635 -21.27 -38.23 -32.12
N ASP A 636 -21.13 -37.53 -33.24
CA ASP A 636 -20.91 -38.13 -34.55
C ASP A 636 -19.61 -38.94 -34.59
N MET A 637 -18.54 -38.43 -33.97
CA MET A 637 -17.27 -39.14 -33.83
C MET A 637 -17.45 -40.48 -33.09
N LEU A 638 -18.25 -40.50 -32.03
CA LEU A 638 -18.56 -41.73 -31.28
C LEU A 638 -19.42 -42.70 -32.09
N LEU A 639 -20.43 -42.20 -32.82
CA LEU A 639 -21.30 -43.02 -33.67
C LEU A 639 -20.55 -43.66 -34.84
N HIS A 640 -19.57 -42.96 -35.40
CA HIS A 640 -18.72 -43.45 -36.51
C HIS A 640 -17.48 -44.21 -36.02
N GLU A 641 -17.34 -44.45 -34.71
CA GLU A 641 -16.24 -45.19 -34.09
C GLU A 641 -14.84 -44.65 -34.48
N ILE A 642 -14.71 -43.32 -34.61
CA ILE A 642 -13.48 -42.71 -35.13
C ILE A 642 -12.32 -42.88 -34.14
N ASP A 643 -11.22 -43.48 -34.60
CA ASP A 643 -9.96 -43.53 -33.86
C ASP A 643 -9.16 -42.23 -34.05
N ALA A 644 -9.16 -41.38 -33.03
CA ALA A 644 -8.36 -40.16 -32.94
C ALA A 644 -6.88 -40.35 -32.52
N VAL A 645 -6.35 -41.58 -32.41
CA VAL A 645 -4.93 -41.80 -32.09
C VAL A 645 -4.13 -41.53 -33.36
N CYS A 646 -3.12 -40.68 -33.25
CA CYS A 646 -2.16 -40.42 -34.31
C CYS A 646 -0.74 -40.42 -33.75
N GLU A 647 0.25 -40.45 -34.64
CA GLU A 647 1.62 -40.15 -34.26
C GLU A 647 1.72 -38.72 -33.70
N ILE A 648 2.52 -38.53 -32.65
CA ILE A 648 2.69 -37.23 -32.00
C ILE A 648 3.25 -36.22 -33.03
N PRO A 649 2.52 -35.13 -33.31
CA PRO A 649 2.96 -34.14 -34.30
C PRO A 649 4.28 -33.44 -33.90
N MET A 650 5.13 -33.16 -34.90
CA MET A 650 6.44 -32.52 -34.70
C MET A 650 6.34 -31.10 -34.13
N ASP A 651 5.26 -30.39 -34.47
CA ASP A 651 4.92 -29.07 -33.94
C ASP A 651 4.48 -29.12 -32.46
N ARG A 652 4.11 -30.30 -31.95
CA ARG A 652 3.88 -30.49 -30.51
C ARG A 652 5.19 -30.68 -29.75
N PHE A 653 5.96 -31.71 -30.09
CA PHE A 653 7.37 -31.86 -29.71
C PHE A 653 8.01 -32.98 -30.53
N ASN A 654 9.34 -32.91 -30.67
CA ASN A 654 10.10 -33.93 -31.40
C ASN A 654 10.19 -35.24 -30.61
N ILE A 655 9.26 -36.17 -30.84
CA ILE A 655 9.25 -37.49 -30.20
C ILE A 655 10.40 -38.40 -30.66
N ASP A 656 10.91 -38.24 -31.89
CA ASP A 656 11.96 -39.11 -32.44
C ASP A 656 13.26 -39.03 -31.64
N ALA A 657 13.57 -37.88 -31.05
CA ALA A 657 14.71 -37.71 -30.16
C ALA A 657 14.62 -38.56 -28.87
N PHE A 658 13.41 -38.92 -28.46
CA PHE A 658 13.12 -39.60 -27.20
C PHE A 658 12.58 -41.02 -27.38
N TYR A 659 12.40 -41.49 -28.61
CA TYR A 659 11.78 -42.79 -28.86
C TYR A 659 12.79 -43.94 -28.93
N ASP A 660 12.45 -45.07 -28.33
CA ASP A 660 13.07 -46.37 -28.56
C ASP A 660 12.04 -47.49 -28.39
N PRO A 661 11.86 -48.40 -29.38
CA PRO A 661 10.87 -49.47 -29.26
C PRO A 661 11.17 -50.48 -28.15
N ASP A 662 12.41 -50.53 -27.64
CA ASP A 662 12.81 -51.36 -26.50
C ASP A 662 12.45 -50.66 -25.16
N PRO A 663 11.50 -51.20 -24.38
CA PRO A 663 11.09 -50.61 -23.10
C PRO A 663 12.18 -50.58 -22.02
N GLU A 664 13.27 -51.33 -22.20
CA GLU A 664 14.40 -51.36 -21.27
C GLU A 664 15.36 -50.18 -21.47
N GLN A 665 15.25 -49.47 -22.59
CA GLN A 665 15.99 -48.24 -22.83
C GLN A 665 15.37 -47.08 -22.05
N ASP A 666 16.17 -46.10 -21.65
CA ASP A 666 15.73 -44.92 -20.90
C ASP A 666 15.03 -43.89 -21.81
N LYS A 667 14.04 -44.35 -22.58
CA LYS A 667 13.36 -43.64 -23.68
C LYS A 667 11.87 -44.02 -23.75
N CYS A 668 11.09 -43.27 -24.51
CA CYS A 668 9.69 -43.54 -24.78
C CYS A 668 9.53 -44.71 -25.76
N TYR A 669 8.82 -45.76 -25.37
CA TYR A 669 8.49 -46.87 -26.28
C TYR A 669 7.18 -46.67 -27.06
N THR A 670 6.48 -45.57 -26.82
CA THR A 670 5.27 -45.19 -27.56
C THR A 670 5.44 -43.80 -28.16
N ARG A 671 4.92 -43.64 -29.38
CA ARG A 671 4.97 -42.39 -30.16
C ARG A 671 3.60 -41.96 -30.67
N GLU A 672 2.55 -42.66 -30.26
CA GLU A 672 1.18 -42.40 -30.67
C GLU A 672 0.37 -41.87 -29.49
N ALA A 673 -0.43 -40.83 -29.74
CA ALA A 673 -1.34 -40.25 -28.76
C ALA A 673 -2.59 -39.65 -29.42
N ALA A 674 -3.65 -39.38 -28.65
CA ALA A 674 -4.70 -38.48 -29.11
C ALA A 674 -4.51 -37.10 -28.46
N LEU A 675 -4.19 -36.11 -29.28
CA LEU A 675 -3.85 -34.76 -28.86
C LEU A 675 -4.83 -33.77 -29.50
N LEU A 676 -5.13 -32.67 -28.80
CA LEU A 676 -5.92 -31.60 -29.37
C LEU A 676 -5.14 -30.95 -30.53
N ASP A 677 -5.82 -30.74 -31.65
CA ASP A 677 -5.28 -30.02 -32.80
C ASP A 677 -5.16 -28.53 -32.46
N HIS A 678 -4.05 -27.89 -32.83
CA HIS A 678 -3.83 -26.43 -32.68
C HIS A 678 -4.24 -25.81 -31.31
N PRO A 679 -3.77 -26.32 -30.15
CA PRO A 679 -4.17 -25.79 -28.83
C PRO A 679 -3.68 -24.36 -28.57
N ASP A 680 -2.77 -23.87 -29.42
CA ASP A 680 -2.22 -22.53 -29.40
C ASP A 680 -3.15 -21.49 -30.05
N PHE A 681 -4.15 -21.92 -30.83
CA PHE A 681 -5.14 -21.04 -31.44
C PHE A 681 -6.11 -20.51 -30.39
N PHE A 682 -6.43 -19.23 -30.48
CA PHE A 682 -7.32 -18.56 -29.52
C PHE A 682 -7.82 -17.23 -30.09
N ASP A 683 -9.12 -16.95 -29.96
CA ASP A 683 -9.68 -15.64 -30.34
C ASP A 683 -9.46 -14.61 -29.24
N ASN A 684 -8.31 -13.94 -29.29
CA ASN A 684 -7.95 -12.94 -28.30
C ASN A 684 -8.85 -11.70 -28.32
N THR A 685 -9.33 -11.32 -29.50
CA THR A 685 -10.19 -10.15 -29.68
C THR A 685 -11.55 -10.33 -29.02
N PHE A 686 -12.14 -11.53 -29.13
CA PHE A 686 -13.43 -11.83 -28.50
C PHE A 686 -13.39 -11.72 -26.97
N PHE A 687 -12.24 -12.00 -26.34
CA PHE A 687 -12.04 -11.93 -24.89
C PHE A 687 -11.35 -10.66 -24.39
N ASN A 688 -11.11 -9.66 -25.27
CA ASN A 688 -10.40 -8.42 -24.94
C ASN A 688 -8.98 -8.64 -24.38
N LEU A 689 -8.25 -9.63 -24.91
CA LEU A 689 -6.87 -9.94 -24.51
C LEU A 689 -5.87 -9.45 -25.56
N SER A 690 -4.78 -8.82 -25.13
CA SER A 690 -3.74 -8.33 -26.04
C SER A 690 -2.84 -9.47 -26.56
N ASP A 691 -2.22 -9.30 -27.74
CA ASP A 691 -1.28 -10.29 -28.30
C ASP A 691 -0.14 -10.64 -27.33
N GLN A 692 0.38 -9.64 -26.60
CA GLN A 692 1.45 -9.86 -25.62
C GLN A 692 0.98 -10.66 -24.41
N GLU A 693 -0.27 -10.44 -23.97
CA GLU A 693 -0.85 -11.17 -22.85
C GLU A 693 -1.13 -12.63 -23.24
N VAL A 694 -1.65 -12.89 -24.44
CA VAL A 694 -1.97 -14.26 -24.88
C VAL A 694 -0.73 -15.14 -24.95
N LEU A 695 0.40 -14.62 -25.44
CA LEU A 695 1.67 -15.37 -25.48
C LEU A 695 2.14 -15.86 -24.10
N ALA A 696 1.68 -15.20 -23.04
CA ALA A 696 2.02 -15.49 -21.67
C ALA A 696 1.02 -16.41 -20.94
N ILE A 697 -0.18 -16.62 -21.50
CA ILE A 697 -1.24 -17.42 -20.89
C ILE A 697 -1.09 -18.89 -21.31
N ASP A 698 -1.23 -19.83 -20.38
CA ASP A 698 -1.24 -21.27 -20.69
C ASP A 698 -2.35 -21.59 -21.71
N PRO A 699 -2.05 -22.30 -22.82
CA PRO A 699 -3.04 -22.80 -23.76
C PRO A 699 -4.29 -23.45 -23.13
N GLN A 700 -4.14 -24.10 -21.98
CA GLN A 700 -5.24 -24.69 -21.23
C GLN A 700 -6.28 -23.66 -20.76
N GLN A 701 -5.83 -22.48 -20.33
CA GLN A 701 -6.71 -21.38 -19.94
C GLN A 701 -7.47 -20.84 -21.15
N ARG A 702 -6.78 -20.71 -22.29
CA ARG A 702 -7.35 -20.19 -23.55
C ARG A 702 -8.46 -21.09 -24.07
N VAL A 703 -8.16 -22.39 -24.21
CA VAL A 703 -9.12 -23.39 -24.69
C VAL A 703 -10.31 -23.50 -23.76
N LEU A 704 -10.09 -23.56 -22.42
CA LEU A 704 -11.21 -23.70 -21.50
C LEU A 704 -12.06 -22.42 -21.42
N LEU A 705 -11.49 -21.24 -21.68
CA LEU A 705 -12.25 -19.99 -21.74
C LEU A 705 -13.23 -19.95 -22.92
N GLU A 706 -12.81 -20.42 -24.10
CA GLU A 706 -13.70 -20.60 -25.26
C GLU A 706 -14.80 -21.63 -24.98
N VAL A 707 -14.42 -22.81 -24.47
CA VAL A 707 -15.37 -23.89 -24.17
C VAL A 707 -16.36 -23.49 -23.07
N ALA A 708 -15.91 -22.72 -22.09
CA ALA A 708 -16.77 -22.16 -21.05
C ALA A 708 -17.84 -21.23 -21.63
N TYR A 709 -17.46 -20.36 -22.58
CA TYR A 709 -18.41 -19.49 -23.25
C TYR A 709 -19.45 -20.30 -24.03
N GLU A 710 -19.02 -21.31 -24.79
CA GLU A 710 -19.92 -22.14 -25.59
C GLU A 710 -20.92 -22.91 -24.72
N ALA A 711 -20.47 -23.49 -23.61
CA ALA A 711 -21.34 -24.19 -22.68
C ALA A 711 -22.38 -23.26 -22.05
N LEU A 712 -22.01 -22.02 -21.74
CA LEU A 712 -22.93 -21.01 -21.23
C LEU A 712 -23.88 -20.49 -22.32
N PHE A 713 -23.38 -20.38 -23.55
CA PHE A 713 -24.17 -19.98 -24.72
C PHE A 713 -25.22 -21.05 -25.07
N GLU A 714 -24.87 -22.33 -25.06
CA GLU A 714 -25.82 -23.43 -25.25
C GLU A 714 -26.87 -23.45 -24.12
N ALA A 715 -26.47 -23.08 -22.89
CA ALA A 715 -27.39 -22.89 -21.78
C ALA A 715 -28.32 -21.65 -21.92
N GLY A 716 -28.21 -20.92 -23.03
CA GLY A 716 -29.06 -19.79 -23.39
C GLY A 716 -28.59 -18.43 -22.85
N PHE A 717 -27.32 -18.31 -22.44
CA PHE A 717 -26.77 -17.05 -21.95
C PHE A 717 -25.90 -16.36 -23.01
N THR A 718 -26.17 -15.08 -23.28
CA THR A 718 -25.20 -14.22 -23.99
C THR A 718 -24.11 -13.73 -23.03
N LYS A 719 -23.00 -13.23 -23.57
CA LYS A 719 -21.89 -12.69 -22.76
C LYS A 719 -22.36 -11.57 -21.82
N GLU A 720 -23.27 -10.72 -22.27
CA GLU A 720 -23.85 -9.61 -21.50
C GLU A 720 -24.81 -10.11 -20.41
N ALA A 721 -25.54 -11.20 -20.68
CA ALA A 721 -26.48 -11.80 -19.73
C ALA A 721 -25.80 -12.50 -18.55
N LEU A 722 -24.50 -12.78 -18.65
CA LEU A 722 -23.68 -13.41 -17.60
C LEU A 722 -23.17 -12.41 -16.55
N LEU A 723 -23.09 -11.12 -16.88
CA LEU A 723 -22.56 -10.09 -15.99
C LEU A 723 -23.36 -10.03 -14.68
N GLY A 724 -22.66 -10.19 -13.55
CA GLY A 724 -23.21 -10.15 -12.21
C GLY A 724 -23.94 -11.42 -11.77
N LYS A 725 -23.99 -12.49 -12.57
CA LYS A 725 -24.61 -13.76 -12.18
C LYS A 725 -23.80 -14.45 -11.08
N ASP A 726 -24.47 -15.01 -10.08
CA ASP A 726 -23.88 -15.73 -8.95
C ASP A 726 -23.48 -17.18 -9.31
N PHE A 727 -22.99 -17.41 -10.52
CA PHE A 727 -22.57 -18.73 -10.98
C PHE A 727 -21.19 -19.07 -10.41
N GLY A 728 -21.06 -20.25 -9.81
CA GLY A 728 -19.76 -20.76 -9.41
C GLY A 728 -18.99 -21.35 -10.59
N VAL A 729 -17.67 -21.25 -10.61
CA VAL A 729 -16.78 -21.80 -11.62
C VAL A 729 -15.84 -22.79 -10.96
N PHE A 730 -15.91 -24.06 -11.37
CA PHE A 730 -15.14 -25.16 -10.81
C PHE A 730 -14.34 -25.82 -11.93
N CYS A 731 -13.04 -25.54 -12.00
CA CYS A 731 -12.20 -26.01 -13.09
C CYS A 731 -11.16 -27.02 -12.61
N ALA A 732 -11.05 -28.13 -13.33
CA ALA A 732 -10.07 -29.17 -13.13
C ALA A 732 -8.90 -29.04 -14.11
N ALA A 733 -7.68 -29.06 -13.59
CA ALA A 733 -6.43 -29.18 -14.36
C ALA A 733 -5.37 -29.79 -13.44
N TYR A 734 -4.40 -30.52 -13.99
CA TYR A 734 -3.35 -31.15 -13.18
C TYR A 734 -1.94 -30.99 -13.75
N ASN A 735 -1.80 -30.69 -15.04
CA ASN A 735 -0.50 -30.57 -15.68
C ASN A 735 -0.05 -29.11 -15.80
N ASN A 736 1.25 -28.88 -15.65
CA ASN A 736 1.88 -27.55 -15.69
C ASN A 736 2.95 -27.49 -16.80
N ASP A 737 2.73 -28.22 -17.90
CA ASP A 737 3.72 -28.39 -18.98
C ASP A 737 4.17 -27.05 -19.57
N PHE A 738 3.26 -26.08 -19.69
CA PHE A 738 3.57 -24.73 -20.16
C PHE A 738 4.61 -24.04 -19.27
N GLN A 739 4.44 -24.14 -17.94
CA GLN A 739 5.38 -23.59 -16.97
C GLN A 739 6.74 -24.30 -17.04
N PHE A 740 6.76 -25.63 -17.12
CA PHE A 740 8.00 -26.40 -17.27
C PHE A 740 8.74 -26.09 -18.58
N THR A 741 8.00 -25.89 -19.68
CA THR A 741 8.57 -25.53 -20.99
C THR A 741 9.18 -24.13 -20.98
N ASN A 742 8.51 -23.16 -20.33
CA ASN A 742 9.03 -21.81 -20.19
C ASN A 742 10.31 -21.76 -19.32
N LEU A 743 10.38 -22.59 -18.26
CA LEU A 743 11.57 -22.73 -17.42
C LEU A 743 12.75 -23.39 -18.16
N THR A 744 12.49 -24.45 -18.92
CA THR A 744 13.53 -25.23 -19.62
C THR A 744 14.04 -24.55 -20.89
N GLN A 745 13.23 -23.73 -21.58
CA GLN A 745 13.66 -22.94 -22.74
C GLN A 745 14.36 -21.62 -22.37
N GLY A 746 14.61 -21.36 -21.08
CA GLY A 746 15.24 -20.11 -20.62
C GLY A 746 14.41 -18.85 -20.89
N LYS A 747 13.09 -19.01 -21.12
CA LYS A 747 12.14 -17.92 -21.35
C LYS A 747 11.52 -17.39 -20.04
N ALA A 748 11.49 -18.21 -19.00
CA ALA A 748 11.17 -17.81 -17.63
C ALA A 748 12.46 -17.66 -16.81
N THR A 749 12.83 -16.42 -16.51
CA THR A 749 14.06 -15.98 -15.81
C THR A 749 14.04 -16.25 -14.30
N MET A 750 13.43 -17.34 -13.86
CA MET A 750 13.47 -17.74 -12.45
C MET A 750 14.72 -18.59 -12.22
N CYS A 751 15.87 -17.92 -12.09
CA CYS A 751 17.15 -18.48 -11.65
C CYS A 751 17.77 -19.56 -12.57
N VAL A 752 18.14 -19.19 -13.80
CA VAL A 752 19.09 -19.99 -14.58
C VAL A 752 20.52 -19.53 -14.24
N PHE A 753 21.24 -20.33 -13.47
CA PHE A 753 22.70 -20.21 -13.34
C PHE A 753 23.36 -21.04 -14.44
N ASP A 754 23.42 -20.51 -15.66
CA ASP A 754 24.23 -21.14 -16.70
C ASP A 754 25.67 -20.61 -16.65
N LYS A 755 26.65 -21.52 -16.69
CA LYS A 755 28.08 -21.21 -16.75
C LYS A 755 28.55 -20.90 -18.18
N GLY A 756 27.68 -21.04 -19.19
CA GLY A 756 28.04 -20.97 -20.61
C GLY A 756 27.88 -19.63 -21.32
N GLU A 757 26.76 -18.92 -21.17
CA GLU A 757 26.49 -17.72 -21.98
C GLU A 757 25.67 -16.68 -21.20
N GLY A 758 26.35 -15.69 -20.62
CA GLY A 758 25.85 -14.30 -20.44
C GLY A 758 24.51 -14.01 -19.74
N ARG A 759 23.80 -14.97 -19.15
CA ARG A 759 22.46 -14.76 -18.55
C ARG A 759 22.38 -15.05 -17.05
N GLY A 760 23.43 -14.68 -16.30
CA GLY A 760 23.41 -14.63 -14.84
C GLY A 760 22.91 -13.29 -14.30
N ARG A 761 21.70 -12.86 -14.68
CA ARG A 761 21.09 -11.59 -14.22
C ARG A 761 19.84 -11.87 -13.38
N ILE A 762 19.76 -11.28 -12.20
CA ILE A 762 18.49 -11.11 -11.47
C ILE A 762 17.61 -10.20 -12.35
N PRO A 763 16.42 -10.64 -12.81
CA PRO A 763 15.56 -9.78 -13.62
C PRO A 763 15.27 -8.46 -12.89
N SER A 764 15.35 -7.34 -13.62
CA SER A 764 15.07 -6.02 -13.03
C SER A 764 13.59 -5.90 -12.70
N LEU A 765 13.19 -4.98 -11.81
CA LEU A 765 11.76 -4.82 -11.43
C LEU A 765 10.85 -4.53 -12.64
N GLY A 766 11.37 -3.94 -13.73
CA GLY A 766 10.63 -3.71 -14.98
C GLY A 766 10.51 -4.94 -15.88
N GLU A 767 11.50 -5.84 -15.87
CA GLU A 767 11.38 -7.17 -16.50
C GLU A 767 10.54 -8.12 -15.64
N ALA A 768 10.56 -7.94 -14.32
CA ALA A 768 9.66 -8.56 -13.35
C ALA A 768 8.22 -8.02 -13.42
N ALA A 769 8.03 -6.76 -13.81
CA ALA A 769 6.71 -6.18 -14.11
C ALA A 769 6.14 -6.67 -15.45
N GLY A 770 7.02 -7.16 -16.32
CA GLY A 770 6.69 -7.97 -17.49
C GLY A 770 6.68 -9.47 -17.20
N TYR A 771 6.84 -9.91 -15.94
CA TYR A 771 6.34 -11.25 -15.59
C TYR A 771 4.84 -11.16 -15.70
N PRO A 772 4.23 -11.86 -16.66
CA PRO A 772 2.80 -12.00 -16.68
C PRO A 772 2.41 -12.59 -15.33
N GLU A 773 1.39 -12.04 -14.68
CA GLU A 773 0.71 -12.70 -13.57
C GLU A 773 0.63 -14.20 -13.90
N PRO A 774 1.29 -15.07 -13.13
CA PRO A 774 1.86 -16.32 -13.62
C PRO A 774 0.86 -17.12 -14.45
N GLY A 775 0.95 -16.95 -15.77
CA GLY A 775 -0.05 -17.45 -16.73
C GLY A 775 -0.08 -18.98 -16.83
N GLY A 776 0.77 -19.68 -16.09
CA GLY A 776 0.74 -21.13 -15.88
C GLY A 776 0.15 -21.58 -14.54
N PHE A 777 -0.30 -20.70 -13.65
CA PHE A 777 -0.92 -21.15 -12.39
C PHE A 777 -2.36 -21.62 -12.60
N MET A 778 -2.65 -22.81 -12.07
CA MET A 778 -3.95 -23.47 -12.21
C MET A 778 -5.14 -22.66 -11.64
N CYS A 779 -4.91 -21.79 -10.65
CA CYS A 779 -5.96 -20.94 -10.09
C CYS A 779 -6.50 -19.90 -11.09
N PHE A 780 -5.74 -19.54 -12.13
CA PHE A 780 -6.19 -18.58 -13.13
C PHE A 780 -7.18 -19.18 -14.13
N ILE A 781 -7.23 -20.50 -14.29
CA ILE A 781 -8.20 -21.17 -15.16
C ILE A 781 -9.65 -20.77 -14.81
N PRO A 782 -10.14 -21.02 -13.58
CA PRO A 782 -11.51 -20.63 -13.20
C PRO A 782 -11.66 -19.11 -12.97
N ASN A 783 -10.60 -18.43 -12.52
CA ASN A 783 -10.67 -16.99 -12.22
C ASN A 783 -10.76 -16.14 -13.49
N ARG A 784 -10.07 -16.52 -14.57
CA ARG A 784 -10.14 -15.82 -15.86
C ARG A 784 -11.51 -16.01 -16.51
N ILE A 785 -12.11 -17.20 -16.39
CA ILE A 785 -13.51 -17.44 -16.78
C ILE A 785 -14.45 -16.54 -15.98
N SER A 786 -14.32 -16.52 -14.65
CA SER A 786 -15.17 -15.68 -13.79
C SER A 786 -15.04 -14.21 -14.14
N TYR A 787 -13.82 -13.75 -14.40
CA TYR A 787 -13.51 -12.38 -14.80
C TYR A 787 -14.07 -12.03 -16.19
N SER A 788 -13.80 -12.83 -17.21
CA SER A 788 -14.19 -12.55 -18.60
C SER A 788 -15.70 -12.54 -18.82
N PHE A 789 -16.46 -13.21 -17.95
CA PHE A 789 -17.93 -13.27 -18.00
C PHE A 789 -18.62 -12.50 -16.86
N GLY A 790 -17.87 -11.88 -15.94
CA GLY A 790 -18.41 -11.13 -14.79
C GLY A 790 -19.20 -11.98 -13.79
N LEU A 791 -18.80 -13.24 -13.55
CA LEU A 791 -19.45 -14.16 -12.62
C LEU A 791 -19.02 -13.89 -11.18
N THR A 792 -19.96 -13.93 -10.23
CA THR A 792 -19.74 -13.55 -8.82
C THR A 792 -19.80 -14.73 -7.85
N GLY A 793 -20.05 -15.95 -8.33
CA GLY A 793 -20.08 -17.16 -7.51
C GLY A 793 -18.68 -17.70 -7.15
N PRO A 794 -18.59 -18.83 -6.42
CA PRO A 794 -17.31 -19.43 -6.04
C PRO A 794 -16.45 -19.82 -7.25
N SER A 795 -15.20 -19.36 -7.32
CA SER A 795 -14.25 -19.70 -8.38
C SER A 795 -13.12 -20.57 -7.82
N ILE A 796 -13.04 -21.85 -8.23
CA ILE A 796 -12.19 -22.86 -7.59
C ILE A 796 -11.47 -23.71 -8.63
N GLY A 797 -10.14 -23.76 -8.51
CA GLY A 797 -9.29 -24.69 -9.26
C GLY A 797 -9.08 -25.97 -8.46
N ILE A 798 -9.21 -27.14 -9.10
CA ILE A 798 -9.16 -28.44 -8.44
C ILE A 798 -8.15 -29.35 -9.13
N ASP A 799 -7.22 -29.86 -8.32
CA ASP A 799 -6.27 -30.89 -8.71
C ASP A 799 -6.41 -32.09 -7.76
N ALA A 800 -6.96 -33.17 -8.31
CA ALA A 800 -7.00 -34.50 -7.73
C ALA A 800 -6.44 -35.51 -8.77
N ALA A 801 -5.42 -35.11 -9.53
CA ALA A 801 -4.83 -35.85 -10.64
C ALA A 801 -5.92 -36.34 -11.63
N CYS A 802 -5.95 -37.63 -11.96
CA CYS A 802 -6.90 -38.20 -12.92
C CYS A 802 -8.38 -38.09 -12.49
N ALA A 803 -8.67 -37.82 -11.22
CA ALA A 803 -10.03 -37.69 -10.69
C ALA A 803 -10.53 -36.23 -10.65
N SER A 804 -9.72 -35.27 -11.07
CA SER A 804 -9.96 -33.82 -10.88
C SER A 804 -11.34 -33.36 -11.37
N SER A 805 -11.77 -33.77 -12.57
CA SER A 805 -13.05 -33.32 -13.12
C SER A 805 -14.26 -33.84 -12.34
N LEU A 806 -14.19 -35.05 -11.79
CA LEU A 806 -15.26 -35.60 -10.95
C LEU A 806 -15.31 -34.91 -9.58
N VAL A 807 -14.15 -34.59 -9.01
CA VAL A 807 -14.05 -33.82 -7.77
C VAL A 807 -14.56 -32.38 -7.98
N ALA A 808 -14.29 -31.77 -9.14
CA ALA A 808 -14.84 -30.47 -9.50
C ALA A 808 -16.36 -30.48 -9.61
N PHE A 809 -16.91 -31.54 -10.20
CA PHE A 809 -18.35 -31.73 -10.24
C PHE A 809 -18.97 -31.92 -8.84
N ASP A 810 -18.37 -32.75 -7.98
CA ASP A 810 -18.84 -32.95 -6.60
C ASP A 810 -18.80 -31.64 -5.78
N ALA A 811 -17.71 -30.87 -5.92
CA ALA A 811 -17.57 -29.57 -5.29
C ALA A 811 -18.67 -28.60 -5.75
N ALA A 812 -18.96 -28.54 -7.05
CA ALA A 812 -20.02 -27.72 -7.62
C ALA A 812 -21.40 -28.13 -7.09
N VAL A 813 -21.73 -29.43 -7.13
CA VAL A 813 -22.99 -29.97 -6.61
C VAL A 813 -23.13 -29.67 -5.12
N THR A 814 -22.06 -29.82 -4.33
CA THR A 814 -22.07 -29.50 -2.90
C THR A 814 -22.35 -28.02 -2.64
N LYS A 815 -21.78 -27.12 -3.44
CA LYS A 815 -22.01 -25.66 -3.33
C LYS A 815 -23.40 -25.26 -3.78
N LEU A 816 -23.91 -25.87 -4.87
CA LEU A 816 -25.29 -25.69 -5.32
C LEU A 816 -26.31 -26.17 -4.27
N LYS A 817 -26.10 -27.36 -3.66
CA LYS A 817 -26.98 -27.89 -2.60
C LYS A 817 -27.03 -26.97 -1.38
N ARG A 818 -25.92 -26.32 -1.05
CA ARG A 818 -25.80 -25.39 0.07
C ARG A 818 -26.31 -23.98 -0.25
N GLY A 819 -26.77 -23.74 -1.48
CA GLY A 819 -27.22 -22.41 -1.91
C GLY A 819 -26.10 -21.37 -1.97
N ALA A 820 -24.84 -21.80 -2.12
CA ALA A 820 -23.69 -20.90 -2.24
C ALA A 820 -23.58 -20.25 -3.63
N CYS A 821 -24.31 -20.79 -4.62
CA CYS A 821 -24.46 -20.26 -5.98
C CYS A 821 -25.78 -20.76 -6.59
N SER A 822 -26.37 -20.00 -7.51
CA SER A 822 -27.61 -20.39 -8.22
C SER A 822 -27.38 -21.28 -9.44
N GLY A 823 -26.17 -21.22 -9.99
CA GLY A 823 -25.69 -22.04 -11.11
C GLY A 823 -24.22 -22.37 -10.93
N ALA A 824 -23.74 -23.36 -11.67
CA ALA A 824 -22.31 -23.70 -11.67
C ALA A 824 -21.83 -24.07 -13.07
N LEU A 825 -20.66 -23.55 -13.43
CA LEU A 825 -19.86 -24.02 -14.54
C LEU A 825 -18.83 -25.03 -14.01
N VAL A 826 -18.86 -26.25 -14.52
CA VAL A 826 -17.87 -27.28 -14.20
C VAL A 826 -17.03 -27.54 -15.44
N GLY A 827 -15.73 -27.24 -15.36
CA GLY A 827 -14.79 -27.36 -16.46
C GLY A 827 -13.66 -28.36 -16.14
N GLY A 828 -13.09 -29.01 -17.14
CA GLY A 828 -11.85 -29.77 -16.98
C GLY A 828 -10.99 -29.71 -18.23
N VAL A 829 -9.69 -29.45 -18.10
CA VAL A 829 -8.75 -29.30 -19.22
C VAL A 829 -7.45 -30.05 -18.94
N ASN A 830 -6.87 -30.64 -19.98
CA ASN A 830 -5.54 -31.25 -19.93
C ASN A 830 -4.90 -31.20 -21.33
N ILE A 831 -3.85 -30.39 -21.49
CA ILE A 831 -3.10 -30.26 -22.76
C ILE A 831 -1.65 -30.64 -22.54
N ILE A 832 -1.18 -31.68 -23.22
CA ILE A 832 0.21 -32.13 -23.12
C ILE A 832 1.07 -31.32 -24.09
N LEU A 833 2.06 -30.60 -23.57
CA LEU A 833 2.96 -29.72 -24.35
C LEU A 833 4.42 -30.19 -24.31
N SER A 834 4.78 -31.10 -23.39
CA SER A 834 6.15 -31.58 -23.20
C SER A 834 6.25 -33.11 -23.29
N PRO A 835 7.40 -33.66 -23.76
CA PRO A 835 7.64 -35.11 -23.73
C PRO A 835 7.77 -35.69 -22.31
N THR A 836 7.89 -34.86 -21.26
CA THR A 836 8.10 -35.31 -19.88
C THR A 836 7.02 -36.29 -19.40
N PHE A 837 5.76 -36.05 -19.76
CA PHE A 837 4.65 -36.95 -19.43
C PHE A 837 4.85 -38.35 -20.04
N PHE A 838 5.31 -38.41 -21.28
CA PHE A 838 5.58 -39.67 -22.00
C PHE A 838 6.79 -40.40 -21.41
N LEU A 839 7.88 -39.68 -21.13
CA LEU A 839 9.09 -40.25 -20.55
C LEU A 839 8.80 -40.88 -19.18
N GLY A 840 8.11 -40.16 -18.30
CA GLY A 840 7.76 -40.65 -16.97
C GLY A 840 6.84 -41.87 -17.02
N GLY A 841 5.79 -41.83 -17.86
CA GLY A 841 4.86 -42.93 -17.98
C GLY A 841 5.44 -44.17 -18.68
N CYS A 842 6.31 -44.00 -19.68
CA CYS A 842 7.07 -45.12 -20.26
C CYS A 842 8.04 -45.72 -19.26
N LYS A 843 8.76 -44.89 -18.48
CA LYS A 843 9.67 -45.40 -17.43
C LYS A 843 8.94 -46.19 -16.35
N ALA A 844 7.71 -45.79 -16.03
CA ALA A 844 6.85 -46.48 -15.08
C ALA A 844 6.05 -47.65 -15.71
N HIS A 845 6.28 -47.96 -17.00
CA HIS A 845 5.53 -48.94 -17.80
C HIS A 845 4.01 -48.77 -17.71
N GLN A 846 3.54 -47.53 -17.64
CA GLN A 846 2.11 -47.20 -17.51
C GLN A 846 1.38 -47.26 -18.85
N PHE A 847 2.09 -47.13 -19.98
CA PHE A 847 1.48 -47.02 -21.30
C PHE A 847 1.46 -48.33 -22.09
N SER A 848 0.42 -48.53 -22.91
CA SER A 848 0.37 -49.61 -23.90
C SER A 848 1.41 -49.36 -24.99
N ARG A 849 2.07 -50.43 -25.45
CA ARG A 849 3.04 -50.36 -26.56
C ARG A 849 2.41 -49.88 -27.86
N ALA A 850 1.13 -50.19 -28.06
CA ALA A 850 0.37 -49.79 -29.25
C ALA A 850 -0.31 -48.40 -29.10
N GLY A 851 -0.05 -47.68 -28.00
CA GLY A 851 -0.65 -46.36 -27.74
C GLY A 851 -2.17 -46.37 -27.55
N ARG A 852 -2.81 -47.54 -27.52
CA ARG A 852 -4.27 -47.73 -27.47
C ARG A 852 -4.73 -48.40 -26.20
N CYS A 853 -5.83 -47.92 -25.63
CA CYS A 853 -6.46 -48.55 -24.47
C CYS A 853 -7.25 -49.79 -24.91
N LYS A 854 -7.04 -50.91 -24.22
CA LYS A 854 -7.84 -52.14 -24.36
C LYS A 854 -8.58 -52.42 -23.05
N THR A 855 -9.46 -51.51 -22.66
CA THR A 855 -10.08 -51.51 -21.32
C THR A 855 -10.87 -52.81 -21.10
N PHE A 856 -10.53 -53.52 -20.02
CA PHE A 856 -11.11 -54.83 -19.64
C PHE A 856 -10.87 -55.98 -20.64
N ASP A 857 -10.01 -55.79 -21.65
CA ASP A 857 -9.60 -56.86 -22.57
C ASP A 857 -8.54 -57.76 -21.92
N CYS A 858 -8.50 -59.05 -22.28
CA CYS A 858 -7.48 -59.97 -21.76
C CYS A 858 -6.06 -59.63 -22.22
N ASN A 859 -5.92 -58.84 -23.30
CA ASN A 859 -4.66 -58.34 -23.83
C ASN A 859 -4.34 -56.90 -23.39
N ALA A 860 -5.00 -56.39 -22.34
CA ALA A 860 -4.71 -55.07 -21.77
C ALA A 860 -3.26 -55.00 -21.26
N ASP A 861 -2.46 -54.14 -21.88
CA ASP A 861 -1.01 -54.04 -21.68
C ASP A 861 -0.55 -52.65 -21.21
N GLY A 862 -1.49 -51.83 -20.74
CA GLY A 862 -1.24 -50.47 -20.26
C GLY A 862 -2.28 -49.48 -20.77
N LEU A 863 -2.13 -48.23 -20.37
CA LEU A 863 -2.98 -47.13 -20.80
C LEU A 863 -2.55 -46.71 -22.21
N GLY A 864 -3.47 -46.61 -23.17
CA GLY A 864 -3.17 -45.86 -24.39
C GLY A 864 -2.79 -44.42 -24.01
N VAL A 865 -1.92 -43.76 -24.78
CA VAL A 865 -1.60 -42.35 -24.48
C VAL A 865 -2.75 -41.48 -25.00
N ARG A 866 -3.82 -41.55 -24.22
CA ARG A 866 -5.09 -40.89 -24.38
C ARG A 866 -5.58 -40.49 -23.01
N TYR A 867 -6.28 -39.37 -22.95
CA TYR A 867 -7.20 -39.15 -21.85
C TYR A 867 -8.37 -40.14 -21.98
N LEU A 868 -8.57 -41.00 -20.97
CA LEU A 868 -9.42 -42.20 -21.00
C LEU A 868 -10.94 -41.91 -21.18
N PRO A 869 -11.67 -42.66 -22.02
CA PRO A 869 -13.06 -43.03 -21.81
C PRO A 869 -13.17 -44.22 -20.85
N LEU A 870 -13.96 -44.10 -19.79
CA LEU A 870 -14.53 -45.25 -19.09
C LEU A 870 -15.89 -45.57 -19.74
N ARG A 871 -15.95 -46.59 -20.60
CA ARG A 871 -17.22 -47.17 -21.06
C ARG A 871 -17.42 -48.51 -20.35
N GLN A 872 -18.41 -48.60 -19.45
CA GLN A 872 -18.83 -49.87 -18.88
C GLN A 872 -20.04 -50.40 -19.68
N LYS A 873 -19.90 -51.60 -20.24
CA LYS A 873 -21.03 -52.48 -20.54
C LYS A 873 -21.68 -52.86 -19.21
N LEU A 874 -22.80 -52.25 -18.89
CA LEU A 874 -23.80 -52.78 -17.96
C LEU A 874 -25.11 -52.89 -18.75
N SER A 875 -25.16 -53.91 -19.62
CA SER A 875 -26.44 -54.49 -20.02
C SER A 875 -27.06 -55.12 -18.77
N ASP A 876 -28.32 -54.76 -18.52
CA ASP A 876 -29.24 -55.33 -17.52
C ASP A 876 -29.19 -54.73 -16.10
N HIS A 877 -29.44 -53.42 -15.92
CA HIS A 877 -30.26 -52.84 -14.81
C HIS A 877 -30.18 -51.28 -14.67
N LEU A 878 -30.32 -50.50 -15.74
CA LEU A 878 -30.38 -49.03 -15.60
C LEU A 878 -31.51 -48.38 -16.41
N SER A 879 -32.74 -48.58 -15.94
CA SER A 879 -33.76 -47.55 -16.02
C SER A 879 -33.55 -46.57 -14.87
N LYS A 880 -33.25 -45.30 -15.19
CA LYS A 880 -32.99 -44.16 -14.29
C LYS A 880 -31.51 -44.03 -13.86
N HIS A 881 -30.97 -42.84 -14.11
CA HIS A 881 -29.61 -42.34 -13.82
C HIS A 881 -28.59 -42.51 -14.94
N THR A 882 -28.37 -41.40 -15.64
CA THR A 882 -27.37 -41.15 -16.68
C THR A 882 -25.94 -41.23 -16.12
N SER A 883 -25.08 -42.02 -16.77
CA SER A 883 -23.63 -42.10 -16.52
C SER A 883 -22.88 -41.07 -17.38
N PHE A 884 -21.98 -40.27 -16.77
CA PHE A 884 -21.26 -39.14 -17.39
C PHE A 884 -19.73 -39.35 -17.44
N ASP A 885 -19.05 -38.78 -18.45
CA ASP A 885 -17.60 -38.88 -18.74
C ASP A 885 -17.00 -37.46 -19.02
N PRO A 886 -15.97 -36.99 -18.28
CA PRO A 886 -15.49 -35.59 -18.37
C PRO A 886 -14.14 -35.41 -19.11
N ARG A 887 -14.09 -34.66 -20.23
CA ARG A 887 -12.84 -34.30 -20.98
C ARG A 887 -12.98 -32.98 -21.73
N THR A 888 -11.99 -32.07 -21.67
CA THR A 888 -12.04 -30.67 -22.21
C THR A 888 -13.44 -30.15 -22.41
N THR A 889 -14.18 -30.15 -21.31
CA THR A 889 -15.63 -29.92 -21.33
C THR A 889 -15.94 -28.92 -20.26
N ALA A 890 -16.81 -27.99 -20.60
CA ALA A 890 -17.47 -27.13 -19.64
C ALA A 890 -18.96 -27.46 -19.66
N PHE A 891 -19.58 -27.52 -18.49
CA PHE A 891 -21.01 -27.78 -18.35
C PHE A 891 -21.63 -26.73 -17.46
N ALA A 892 -22.71 -26.14 -17.92
CA ALA A 892 -23.54 -25.27 -17.10
C ALA A 892 -24.61 -26.11 -16.41
N ALA A 893 -24.69 -26.04 -15.08
CA ALA A 893 -25.71 -26.72 -14.29
C ALA A 893 -26.61 -25.71 -13.56
N ARG A 894 -27.91 -26.00 -13.51
CA ARG A 894 -28.91 -25.19 -12.83
C ARG A 894 -29.81 -26.06 -11.95
N ARG A 895 -30.30 -25.46 -10.86
CA ARG A 895 -31.32 -26.06 -9.99
C ARG A 895 -32.70 -26.04 -10.63
#